data_AF-A0A2M7W2D1-F1
#
_entry.id   AF-A0A2M7W2D1-F1
#
_cell.length_a   1.000
_cell.length_b   1.000
_cell.length_c   1.000
_cell.angle_alpha   90.00
_cell.angle_beta   90.00
_cell.angle_gamma   90.00
#
_symmetry.space_group_name_H-M   'P 1'
#
loop_
_entity.id
_entity.type
_entity.pdbx_description
1 polymer ?
#
loop_
_entity_poly.entity_id
_entity_poly.type
_entity_poly.pdbx_seq_one_letter_code
_entity_poly.pdbx_strand_id
1 'polypeptide(L)'
;MLKLSGMAKIIIVVFLILLAVTIIFKQTPLYAITQQQIEQQKSQKQQELNRILKDIQAISSSNASVSSKLSELKKEKNKLNTLLGVMNADLKLLEDETKAQESELVGLANTYSLQQALFYVDSQKNLLVTLFEAPSLSNLLDRLLYYNVQTQSMRRQRELITIKNEAITARKALIAQEQASIQKSLSIVSQQMATLENQQATYAASLIKSYSQRNSLVSDISKLSRAAQAIINKKASSSSNPPGGVGSGSGNGGSIGGVTVPATSGAISIFVGGTLFKKTNGVVRVNSANNEVKLKGIWTTEYAGTLEFNKKSGAYAINDLPLDQYLWGLAEMPSSWPLEALKVQAVAGRTYATYKMRYGGYGKYDLVDYVQDQEYSGLSKIKGSYGSNWKSAVDSTSGMVLEYGGKTPIAYYSADNGGHSVSGTESGFGSGGYLAAKADRYLSGSVWTSYGSVNCGYWIIQGNYKNFPWCGQTLQSEGINTMARMQDYLNGAIYYGIYGKMVTTSEVSASSLKAKLSAYGKRSIQEQVGTITDIKHVYDQGGSTIVQGTKYTKYVVVTGSKGTVTLSGTAFKVSYNVRAPYYNAVYSTLYDIKKINNDNWELWTRGFGHRVGMGQYGAKGRAGIGQDYVFILKYYYNNANVVQYNIGRNVRVALTKVGSRVMKVTAKSEISIYDGGTLIKKVPANTEIRIEYN
;
A
#
# COMPACT_ATOMS: atom_id res chain seq x y z
N MET A 1 -123.49 18.17 2.29
CA MET A 1 -123.10 17.97 3.72
C MET A 1 -122.87 16.47 3.90
N LEU A 2 -121.93 15.96 4.70
CA LEU A 2 -121.53 16.40 6.05
C LEU A 2 -120.15 17.09 6.13
N LYS A 3 -120.00 17.95 7.15
CA LYS A 3 -118.71 18.50 7.58
C LYS A 3 -118.07 17.51 8.57
N LEU A 4 -117.07 16.74 8.13
CA LEU A 4 -116.19 16.04 9.08
C LEU A 4 -115.42 17.08 9.91
N SER A 5 -115.48 16.94 11.23
CA SER A 5 -114.95 17.92 12.19
C SER A 5 -113.42 17.95 12.20
N GLY A 6 -112.84 19.01 12.80
CA GLY A 6 -111.39 19.18 12.87
C GLY A 6 -110.66 17.98 13.48
N MET A 7 -111.26 17.33 14.48
CA MET A 7 -110.72 16.11 15.10
C MET A 7 -110.55 14.96 14.11
N ALA A 8 -111.48 14.76 13.16
CA ALA A 8 -111.36 13.65 12.20
C ALA A 8 -110.16 13.81 11.26
N LYS A 9 -109.83 15.05 10.86
CA LYS A 9 -108.61 15.35 10.09
C LYS A 9 -107.35 15.16 10.94
N ILE A 10 -107.38 15.60 12.21
CA ILE A 10 -106.26 15.42 13.14
C ILE A 10 -106.01 13.93 13.39
N ILE A 11 -107.03 13.11 13.60
CA ILE A 11 -106.90 11.66 13.81
C ILE A 11 -106.27 10.98 12.59
N ILE A 12 -106.69 11.31 11.37
CA ILE A 12 -106.08 10.74 10.15
C ILE A 12 -104.61 11.18 10.00
N VAL A 13 -104.29 12.45 10.26
CA VAL A 13 -102.90 12.95 10.22
C VAL A 13 -102.03 12.31 11.30
N VAL A 14 -102.53 12.19 12.53
CA VAL A 14 -101.83 11.50 13.64
C VAL A 14 -101.65 10.01 13.35
N PHE A 15 -102.63 9.35 12.74
CA PHE A 15 -102.51 7.94 12.36
C PHE A 15 -101.47 7.75 11.24
N LEU A 16 -101.43 8.63 10.24
CA LEU A 16 -100.40 8.63 9.19
C LEU A 16 -99.00 8.96 9.74
N ILE A 17 -98.89 9.88 10.70
CA ILE A 17 -97.62 10.19 11.39
C ILE A 17 -97.17 9.00 12.24
N LEU A 18 -98.07 8.35 13.00
CA LEU A 18 -97.74 7.15 13.78
C LEU A 18 -97.36 5.96 12.87
N LEU A 19 -98.00 5.82 11.71
CA LEU A 19 -97.63 4.82 10.70
C LEU A 19 -96.24 5.12 10.13
N ALA A 20 -95.95 6.38 9.77
CA ALA A 20 -94.64 6.80 9.31
C ALA A 20 -93.55 6.59 10.37
N VAL A 21 -93.81 6.97 11.63
CA VAL A 21 -92.87 6.79 12.75
C VAL A 21 -92.63 5.30 13.05
N THR A 22 -93.66 4.44 13.01
CA THR A 22 -93.47 2.99 13.21
C THR A 22 -92.83 2.28 12.02
N ILE A 23 -92.93 2.82 10.80
CA ILE A 23 -92.16 2.36 9.63
C ILE A 23 -90.69 2.78 9.76
N ILE A 24 -90.42 4.03 10.14
CA ILE A 24 -89.06 4.57 10.32
C ILE A 24 -88.31 3.86 11.46
N PHE A 25 -88.93 3.68 12.63
CA PHE A 25 -88.30 3.01 13.77
C PHE A 25 -88.12 1.49 13.61
N LYS A 26 -88.73 0.86 12.61
CA LYS A 26 -88.54 -0.58 12.33
C LYS A 26 -87.33 -0.92 11.44
N GLN A 27 -86.57 0.07 10.95
CA GLN A 27 -85.47 -0.18 9.99
C GLN A 27 -84.05 0.21 10.42
N THR A 28 -83.81 0.45 11.72
CA THR A 28 -82.44 0.33 12.30
C THR A 28 -82.29 -1.05 12.97
N PRO A 29 -81.81 -2.10 12.27
CA PRO A 29 -81.70 -3.44 12.86
C PRO A 29 -80.60 -3.49 13.92
N LEU A 30 -80.84 -4.19 15.04
CA LEU A 30 -79.86 -4.39 16.14
C LEU A 30 -78.48 -4.82 15.63
N TYR A 31 -78.44 -5.64 14.58
CA TYR A 31 -77.23 -6.13 13.91
C TYR A 31 -76.25 -5.00 13.49
N ALA A 32 -76.74 -3.80 13.17
CA ALA A 32 -75.88 -2.68 12.78
C ALA A 32 -75.00 -2.18 13.95
N ILE A 33 -75.57 -2.11 15.15
CA ILE A 33 -74.86 -1.68 16.36
C ILE A 33 -73.80 -2.72 16.74
N THR A 34 -74.14 -4.02 16.71
CA THR A 34 -73.20 -5.10 17.01
C THR A 34 -72.05 -5.17 15.99
N GLN A 35 -72.30 -4.90 14.70
CA GLN A 35 -71.26 -4.79 13.68
C GLN A 35 -70.30 -3.63 13.97
N GLN A 36 -70.83 -2.45 14.29
CA GLN A 36 -70.03 -1.27 14.61
C GLN A 36 -69.12 -1.51 15.84
N GLN A 37 -69.63 -2.19 16.87
CA GLN A 37 -68.86 -2.58 18.06
C GLN A 37 -67.72 -3.57 17.74
N ILE A 38 -67.99 -4.59 16.92
CA ILE A 38 -66.96 -5.59 16.52
C ILE A 38 -65.84 -4.91 15.70
N GLU A 39 -66.19 -4.08 14.72
CA GLU A 39 -65.19 -3.36 13.91
C GLU A 39 -64.43 -2.30 14.73
N GLN A 40 -65.04 -1.68 15.74
CA GLN A 40 -64.34 -0.80 16.68
C GLN A 40 -63.28 -1.55 17.50
N GLN A 41 -63.63 -2.70 18.11
CA GLN A 41 -62.67 -3.52 18.86
C GLN A 41 -61.56 -4.09 17.96
N LYS A 42 -61.91 -4.52 16.74
CA LYS A 42 -60.97 -5.00 15.72
C LYS A 42 -60.02 -3.88 15.28
N SER A 43 -60.51 -2.66 15.07
CA SER A 43 -59.69 -1.48 14.78
C SER A 43 -58.73 -1.15 15.93
N GLN A 44 -59.18 -1.18 17.18
CA GLN A 44 -58.31 -0.98 18.35
C GLN A 44 -57.19 -2.02 18.44
N LYS A 45 -57.52 -3.32 18.35
CA LYS A 45 -56.50 -4.39 18.34
C LYS A 45 -55.57 -4.32 17.11
N GLN A 46 -56.06 -3.88 15.96
CA GLN A 46 -55.23 -3.67 14.77
C GLN A 46 -54.27 -2.49 14.95
N GLN A 47 -54.68 -1.41 15.64
CA GLN A 47 -53.78 -0.30 15.99
C GLN A 47 -52.70 -0.76 17.00
N GLU A 48 -53.06 -1.58 17.97
CA GLU A 48 -52.12 -2.19 18.92
C GLU A 48 -51.11 -3.12 18.22
N LEU A 49 -51.58 -4.00 17.34
CA LEU A 49 -50.76 -4.85 16.49
C LEU A 49 -49.80 -4.02 15.62
N ASN A 50 -50.29 -2.92 15.03
CA ASN A 50 -49.47 -2.01 14.21
C ASN A 50 -48.42 -1.23 15.04
N ARG A 51 -48.59 -1.07 16.36
CA ARG A 51 -47.55 -0.55 17.26
C ARG A 51 -46.49 -1.62 17.52
N ILE A 52 -46.90 -2.80 17.97
CA ILE A 52 -46.00 -3.93 18.28
C ILE A 52 -45.16 -4.35 17.06
N LEU A 53 -45.71 -4.27 15.83
CA LEU A 53 -44.94 -4.53 14.61
C LEU A 53 -43.84 -3.48 14.37
N LYS A 54 -44.07 -2.20 14.69
CA LYS A 54 -43.03 -1.14 14.65
C LYS A 54 -41.97 -1.35 15.73
N ASP A 55 -42.39 -1.75 16.94
CA ASP A 55 -41.46 -2.04 18.04
C ASP A 55 -40.55 -3.22 17.69
N ILE A 56 -41.11 -4.31 17.14
CA ILE A 56 -40.35 -5.46 16.61
C ILE A 56 -39.34 -5.00 15.54
N GLN A 57 -39.74 -4.12 14.61
CA GLN A 57 -38.86 -3.61 13.56
C GLN A 57 -37.72 -2.76 14.15
N ALA A 58 -38.01 -1.86 15.10
CA ALA A 58 -37.02 -1.01 15.75
C ALA A 58 -36.01 -1.81 16.60
N ILE A 59 -36.48 -2.78 17.38
CA ILE A 59 -35.62 -3.67 18.17
C ILE A 59 -34.77 -4.56 17.25
N SER A 60 -35.34 -5.07 16.14
CA SER A 60 -34.60 -5.89 15.16
C SER A 60 -33.46 -5.11 14.50
N SER A 61 -33.71 -3.87 14.06
CA SER A 61 -32.67 -2.98 13.51
C SER A 61 -31.59 -2.64 14.53
N SER A 62 -31.98 -2.40 15.79
CA SER A 62 -31.03 -2.13 16.89
C SER A 62 -30.14 -3.34 17.20
N ASN A 63 -30.74 -4.54 17.24
CA ASN A 63 -30.03 -5.80 17.43
C ASN A 63 -29.07 -6.12 16.27
N ALA A 64 -29.46 -5.83 15.02
CA ALA A 64 -28.58 -5.94 13.86
C ALA A 64 -27.37 -5.00 13.96
N SER A 65 -27.55 -3.77 14.43
CA SER A 65 -26.45 -2.83 14.67
C SER A 65 -25.48 -3.32 15.75
N VAL A 66 -25.99 -3.82 16.88
CA VAL A 66 -25.17 -4.45 17.94
C VAL A 66 -24.41 -5.67 17.40
N SER A 67 -25.06 -6.50 16.58
CA SER A 67 -24.44 -7.68 15.95
C SER A 67 -23.27 -7.32 15.02
N SER A 68 -23.37 -6.20 14.27
CA SER A 68 -22.25 -5.70 13.45
C SER A 68 -21.07 -5.27 14.31
N LYS A 69 -21.32 -4.43 15.33
CA LYS A 69 -20.29 -3.95 16.26
C LYS A 69 -19.57 -5.10 16.98
N LEU A 70 -20.32 -6.13 17.38
CA LEU A 70 -19.75 -7.32 18.01
C LEU A 70 -18.89 -8.15 17.03
N SER A 71 -19.25 -8.20 15.74
CA SER A 71 -18.42 -8.80 14.69
C SER A 71 -17.12 -8.02 14.46
N GLU A 72 -17.17 -6.70 14.52
CA GLU A 72 -16.01 -5.81 14.40
C GLU A 72 -15.05 -5.96 15.59
N LEU A 73 -15.55 -5.88 16.84
CA LEU A 73 -14.73 -6.08 18.04
C LEU A 73 -14.13 -7.50 18.13
N LYS A 74 -14.83 -8.53 17.64
CA LYS A 74 -14.28 -9.90 17.56
C LYS A 74 -13.11 -9.99 16.57
N LYS A 75 -13.14 -9.25 15.46
CA LYS A 75 -11.98 -9.13 14.54
C LYS A 75 -10.82 -8.36 15.19
N GLU A 76 -11.12 -7.28 15.92
CA GLU A 76 -10.11 -6.48 16.61
C GLU A 76 -9.43 -7.27 17.74
N LYS A 77 -10.19 -7.97 18.59
CA LYS A 77 -9.66 -8.86 19.64
C LYS A 77 -8.75 -9.95 19.06
N ASN A 78 -9.16 -10.57 17.94
CA ASN A 78 -8.33 -11.55 17.25
C ASN A 78 -7.06 -10.94 16.66
N LYS A 79 -7.13 -9.71 16.10
CA LYS A 79 -5.92 -8.97 15.68
C LYS A 79 -4.99 -8.75 16.87
N LEU A 80 -5.49 -8.17 17.96
CA LEU A 80 -4.73 -7.86 19.18
C LEU A 80 -4.04 -9.10 19.78
N ASN A 81 -4.72 -10.25 19.81
CA ASN A 81 -4.12 -11.53 20.23
C ASN A 81 -2.97 -11.98 19.31
N THR A 82 -3.12 -11.84 17.99
CA THR A 82 -2.04 -12.11 17.03
C THR A 82 -0.84 -11.20 17.25
N LEU A 83 -1.04 -9.92 17.62
CA LEU A 83 0.06 -9.00 17.92
C LEU A 83 0.89 -9.52 19.09
N LEU A 84 0.21 -9.82 20.20
CA LEU A 84 0.85 -10.32 21.42
C LEU A 84 1.62 -11.63 21.16
N GLY A 85 1.08 -12.53 20.34
CA GLY A 85 1.74 -13.76 19.91
C GLY A 85 3.02 -13.52 19.09
N VAL A 86 3.00 -12.59 18.13
CA VAL A 86 4.21 -12.26 17.34
C VAL A 86 5.26 -11.58 18.21
N MET A 87 4.86 -10.69 19.12
CA MET A 87 5.78 -10.01 20.04
C MET A 87 6.44 -10.97 21.02
N ASN A 88 5.73 -12.01 21.49
CA ASN A 88 6.33 -13.09 22.27
C ASN A 88 7.41 -13.85 21.48
N ALA A 89 7.20 -14.06 20.17
CA ALA A 89 8.19 -14.68 19.30
C ALA A 89 9.41 -13.78 19.05
N ASP A 90 9.20 -12.46 18.87
CA ASP A 90 10.28 -11.48 18.77
C ASP A 90 11.10 -11.37 20.06
N LEU A 91 10.43 -11.37 21.22
CA LEU A 91 11.09 -11.34 22.54
C LEU A 91 11.98 -12.58 22.71
N LYS A 92 11.45 -13.78 22.41
CA LYS A 92 12.21 -15.03 22.44
C LYS A 92 13.40 -15.02 21.47
N LEU A 93 13.21 -14.50 20.25
CA LEU A 93 14.31 -14.38 19.29
C LEU A 93 15.41 -13.43 19.80
N LEU A 94 15.05 -12.33 20.48
CA LEU A 94 16.03 -11.45 21.13
C LEU A 94 16.70 -12.10 22.34
N GLU A 95 16.01 -12.95 23.10
CA GLU A 95 16.63 -13.76 24.16
C GLU A 95 17.64 -14.77 23.62
N ASP A 96 17.29 -15.49 22.54
CA ASP A 96 18.20 -16.44 21.91
C ASP A 96 19.39 -15.73 21.21
N GLU A 97 19.16 -14.54 20.63
CA GLU A 97 20.23 -13.64 20.15
C GLU A 97 21.10 -13.06 21.29
N THR A 98 20.59 -12.96 22.52
CA THR A 98 21.37 -12.57 23.71
C THR A 98 22.28 -13.72 24.14
N LYS A 99 21.72 -14.92 24.33
CA LYS A 99 22.46 -16.13 24.74
C LYS A 99 23.61 -16.46 23.78
N ALA A 100 23.40 -16.25 22.48
CA ALA A 100 24.43 -16.41 21.47
C ALA A 100 25.61 -15.43 21.66
N GLN A 101 25.33 -14.17 22.02
CA GLN A 101 26.35 -13.15 22.26
C GLN A 101 27.04 -13.29 23.62
N GLU A 102 26.33 -13.79 24.64
CA GLU A 102 26.92 -14.20 25.91
C GLU A 102 27.92 -15.35 25.70
N SER A 103 27.56 -16.34 24.89
CA SER A 103 28.46 -17.44 24.48
C SER A 103 29.66 -16.95 23.67
N GLU A 104 29.45 -16.02 22.71
CA GLU A 104 30.51 -15.36 21.95
C GLU A 104 31.50 -14.61 22.88
N LEU A 105 31.00 -13.88 23.87
CA LEU A 105 31.81 -13.19 24.87
C LEU A 105 32.61 -14.15 25.76
N VAL A 106 32.03 -15.28 26.18
CA VAL A 106 32.75 -16.31 26.98
C VAL A 106 33.84 -16.97 26.14
N GLY A 107 33.57 -17.30 24.87
CA GLY A 107 34.58 -17.82 23.94
C GLY A 107 35.72 -16.84 23.70
N LEU A 108 35.42 -15.54 23.54
CA LEU A 108 36.40 -14.48 23.40
C LEU A 108 37.23 -14.29 24.67
N ALA A 109 36.61 -14.36 25.86
CA ALA A 109 37.30 -14.27 27.14
C ALA A 109 38.25 -15.46 27.39
N ASN A 110 37.82 -16.69 27.05
CA ASN A 110 38.67 -17.88 27.14
C ASN A 110 39.83 -17.85 26.14
N THR A 111 39.61 -17.31 24.94
CA THR A 111 40.69 -17.09 23.94
C THR A 111 41.69 -16.05 24.47
N TYR A 112 41.20 -14.97 25.09
CA TYR A 112 42.02 -13.93 25.68
C TYR A 112 42.85 -14.43 26.87
N SER A 113 42.28 -15.25 27.77
CA SER A 113 43.02 -15.82 28.90
C SER A 113 44.06 -16.85 28.46
N LEU A 114 43.76 -17.68 27.45
CA LEU A 114 44.75 -18.57 26.82
C LEU A 114 45.91 -17.78 26.18
N GLN A 115 45.62 -16.68 25.47
CA GLN A 115 46.67 -15.82 24.91
C GLN A 115 47.49 -15.10 25.99
N GLN A 116 46.87 -14.67 27.10
CA GLN A 116 47.60 -14.12 28.24
C GLN A 116 48.48 -15.17 28.94
N ALA A 117 48.03 -16.43 29.06
CA ALA A 117 48.82 -17.52 29.63
C ALA A 117 50.02 -17.88 28.73
N LEU A 118 49.81 -17.95 27.41
CA LEU A 118 50.90 -18.15 26.43
C LEU A 118 51.90 -16.98 26.46
N PHE A 119 51.42 -15.74 26.53
CA PHE A 119 52.29 -14.57 26.70
C PHE A 119 53.06 -14.59 28.03
N TYR A 120 52.45 -15.04 29.13
CA TYR A 120 53.15 -15.23 30.40
C TYR A 120 54.28 -16.26 30.27
N VAL A 121 54.06 -17.38 29.60
CA VAL A 121 55.10 -18.40 29.35
C VAL A 121 56.22 -17.87 28.43
N ASP A 122 55.90 -17.24 27.30
CA ASP A 122 56.92 -16.70 26.38
C ASP A 122 57.62 -15.44 26.92
N SER A 123 57.04 -14.68 27.86
CA SER A 123 57.69 -13.54 28.53
C SER A 123 58.57 -13.92 29.73
N GLN A 124 58.43 -15.15 30.25
CA GLN A 124 59.40 -15.75 31.18
C GLN A 124 60.65 -16.28 30.46
N LYS A 125 60.61 -16.42 29.12
CA LYS A 125 61.84 -16.61 28.32
C LYS A 125 62.62 -15.30 28.27
N ASN A 126 63.91 -15.37 28.58
CA ASN A 126 64.83 -14.26 28.38
C ASN A 126 64.82 -13.84 26.90
N LEU A 127 64.81 -12.52 26.62
CA LEU A 127 64.71 -11.95 25.27
C LEU A 127 65.69 -12.58 24.27
N LEU A 128 66.90 -12.96 24.74
CA LEU A 128 67.90 -13.66 23.95
C LEU A 128 67.42 -15.04 23.45
N VAL A 129 66.76 -15.82 24.31
CA VAL A 129 66.21 -17.15 23.95
C VAL A 129 65.15 -16.99 22.87
N THR A 130 64.23 -16.05 23.02
CA THR A 130 63.19 -15.75 22.03
C THR A 130 63.76 -15.23 20.70
N LEU A 131 64.97 -14.63 20.72
CA LEU A 131 65.71 -14.24 19.52
C LEU A 131 66.33 -15.44 18.79
N PHE A 132 66.90 -16.39 19.53
CA PHE A 132 67.56 -17.59 18.97
C PHE A 132 66.58 -18.72 18.61
N GLU A 133 65.41 -18.82 19.25
CA GLU A 133 64.34 -19.76 18.90
C GLU A 133 63.56 -19.35 17.63
N ALA A 134 63.75 -18.13 17.11
CA ALA A 134 63.04 -17.64 15.94
C ALA A 134 63.69 -18.15 14.63
N PRO A 135 63.02 -19.02 13.83
CA PRO A 135 63.61 -19.60 12.61
C PRO A 135 63.80 -18.58 11.46
N SER A 136 63.29 -17.36 11.59
CA SER A 136 63.57 -16.25 10.69
C SER A 136 63.29 -14.90 11.35
N LEU A 137 63.87 -13.82 10.81
CA LEU A 137 63.54 -12.45 11.20
C LEU A 137 62.06 -12.12 10.94
N SER A 138 61.43 -12.72 9.91
CA SER A 138 59.98 -12.57 9.71
C SER A 138 59.20 -13.24 10.83
N ASN A 139 59.57 -14.44 11.28
CA ASN A 139 58.88 -15.10 12.40
C ASN A 139 59.00 -14.32 13.71
N LEU A 140 60.14 -13.67 13.95
CA LEU A 140 60.33 -12.79 15.10
C LEU A 140 59.44 -11.53 15.02
N LEU A 141 59.39 -10.86 13.86
CA LEU A 141 58.53 -9.71 13.62
C LEU A 141 57.04 -10.08 13.67
N ASP A 142 56.66 -11.21 13.05
CA ASP A 142 55.30 -11.75 13.08
C ASP A 142 54.86 -11.99 14.53
N ARG A 143 55.66 -12.66 15.35
CA ARG A 143 55.37 -12.83 16.80
C ARG A 143 55.14 -11.47 17.47
N LEU A 144 56.11 -10.56 17.38
CA LEU A 144 56.05 -9.25 18.06
C LEU A 144 54.87 -8.37 17.63
N LEU A 145 54.47 -8.42 16.34
CA LEU A 145 53.37 -7.63 15.80
C LEU A 145 51.99 -8.31 16.01
N TYR A 146 51.92 -9.64 15.92
CA TYR A 146 50.69 -10.42 16.03
C TYR A 146 49.97 -10.17 17.36
N TYR A 147 50.67 -10.14 18.50
CA TYR A 147 50.03 -9.88 19.80
C TYR A 147 49.35 -8.50 19.88
N ASN A 148 49.98 -7.46 19.33
CA ASN A 148 49.39 -6.10 19.30
C ASN A 148 48.17 -6.02 18.37
N VAL A 149 48.22 -6.67 17.20
CA VAL A 149 47.11 -6.68 16.24
C VAL A 149 45.93 -7.49 16.78
N GLN A 150 46.16 -8.67 17.39
CA GLN A 150 45.09 -9.51 17.92
C GLN A 150 44.45 -8.95 19.20
N THR A 151 45.22 -8.33 20.09
CA THR A 151 44.63 -7.67 21.27
C THR A 151 43.78 -6.46 20.90
N GLN A 152 44.12 -5.72 19.82
CA GLN A 152 43.24 -4.68 19.28
C GLN A 152 42.01 -5.24 18.55
N SER A 153 42.14 -6.33 17.79
CA SER A 153 40.99 -6.94 17.09
C SER A 153 39.94 -7.46 18.08
N MET A 154 40.35 -8.18 19.12
CA MET A 154 39.47 -8.69 20.17
C MET A 154 38.82 -7.57 21.00
N ARG A 155 39.54 -6.47 21.29
CA ARG A 155 38.95 -5.30 21.97
C ARG A 155 37.80 -4.70 21.16
N ARG A 156 38.00 -4.50 19.85
CA ARG A 156 36.94 -4.01 18.93
C ARG A 156 35.77 -4.99 18.80
N GLN A 157 36.03 -6.29 18.78
CA GLN A 157 34.97 -7.31 18.78
C GLN A 157 34.13 -7.25 20.06
N ARG A 158 34.77 -7.16 21.24
CA ARG A 158 34.08 -7.03 22.53
C ARG A 158 33.22 -5.77 22.59
N GLU A 159 33.77 -4.63 22.17
CA GLU A 159 33.06 -3.35 22.08
C GLU A 159 31.83 -3.42 21.16
N LEU A 160 31.97 -4.04 19.98
CA LEU A 160 30.86 -4.28 19.06
C LEU A 160 29.78 -5.20 19.65
N ILE A 161 30.14 -6.19 20.48
CA ILE A 161 29.15 -7.06 21.15
C ILE A 161 28.45 -6.30 22.29
N THR A 162 29.14 -5.47 23.07
CA THR A 162 28.51 -4.59 24.07
C THR A 162 27.45 -3.69 23.43
N ILE A 163 27.79 -3.00 22.33
CA ILE A 163 26.85 -2.12 21.60
C ILE A 163 25.63 -2.89 21.06
N LYS A 164 25.81 -4.14 20.58
CA LYS A 164 24.68 -5.00 20.18
C LYS A 164 23.79 -5.37 21.38
N ASN A 165 24.38 -5.74 22.52
CA ASN A 165 23.64 -6.12 23.73
C ASN A 165 22.84 -4.94 24.32
N GLU A 166 23.39 -3.72 24.30
CA GLU A 166 22.67 -2.49 24.66
C GLU A 166 21.46 -2.26 23.73
N ALA A 167 21.66 -2.39 22.41
CA ALA A 167 20.59 -2.24 21.42
C ALA A 167 19.49 -3.32 21.55
N ILE A 168 19.86 -4.56 21.89
CA ILE A 168 18.92 -5.66 22.20
C ILE A 168 18.14 -5.35 23.48
N THR A 169 18.83 -4.86 24.52
CA THR A 169 18.21 -4.51 25.82
C THR A 169 17.18 -3.39 25.66
N ALA A 170 17.54 -2.31 24.97
CA ALA A 170 16.61 -1.23 24.63
C ALA A 170 15.41 -1.74 23.80
N ARG A 171 15.62 -2.70 22.90
CA ARG A 171 14.55 -3.30 22.10
C ARG A 171 13.60 -4.19 22.92
N LYS A 172 14.12 -4.98 23.87
CA LYS A 172 13.30 -5.76 24.81
C LYS A 172 12.41 -4.84 25.66
N ALA A 173 12.92 -3.71 26.13
CA ALA A 173 12.15 -2.73 26.89
C ALA A 173 10.99 -2.11 26.07
N LEU A 174 11.23 -1.75 24.81
CA LEU A 174 10.18 -1.26 23.89
C LEU A 174 9.09 -2.32 23.64
N ILE A 175 9.49 -3.58 23.42
CA ILE A 175 8.55 -4.70 23.24
C ILE A 175 7.67 -4.88 24.49
N ALA A 176 8.24 -4.82 25.71
CA ALA A 176 7.46 -4.90 26.94
C ALA A 176 6.45 -3.75 27.10
N GLN A 177 6.83 -2.51 26.70
CA GLN A 177 5.93 -1.35 26.71
C GLN A 177 4.77 -1.51 25.72
N GLU A 178 5.06 -1.96 24.49
CA GLU A 178 4.05 -2.26 23.47
C GLU A 178 3.12 -3.40 23.92
N GLN A 179 3.64 -4.45 24.58
CA GLN A 179 2.85 -5.56 25.10
C GLN A 179 1.84 -5.10 26.17
N ALA A 180 2.27 -4.24 27.11
CA ALA A 180 1.37 -3.65 28.10
C ALA A 180 0.26 -2.80 27.46
N SER A 181 0.58 -2.06 26.38
CA SER A 181 -0.40 -1.29 25.59
C SER A 181 -1.44 -2.20 24.89
N ILE A 182 -1.00 -3.31 24.31
CA ILE A 182 -1.87 -4.30 23.65
C ILE A 182 -2.74 -5.04 24.67
N GLN A 183 -2.21 -5.41 25.83
CA GLN A 183 -2.98 -6.01 26.93
C GLN A 183 -4.06 -5.05 27.46
N LYS A 184 -3.75 -3.76 27.60
CA LYS A 184 -4.74 -2.73 27.94
C LYS A 184 -5.86 -2.63 26.90
N SER A 185 -5.50 -2.64 25.61
CA SER A 185 -6.47 -2.65 24.50
C SER A 185 -7.35 -3.91 24.49
N LEU A 186 -6.76 -5.10 24.74
CA LEU A 186 -7.50 -6.36 24.87
C LEU A 186 -8.52 -6.33 26.01
N SER A 187 -8.18 -5.70 27.13
CA SER A 187 -9.09 -5.50 28.25
C SER A 187 -10.29 -4.62 27.86
N ILE A 188 -10.02 -3.46 27.26
CA ILE A 188 -11.06 -2.50 26.80
C ILE A 188 -12.00 -3.15 25.79
N VAL A 189 -11.46 -3.81 24.75
CA VAL A 189 -12.25 -4.51 23.72
C VAL A 189 -13.10 -5.62 24.35
N SER A 190 -12.55 -6.37 25.33
CA SER A 190 -13.31 -7.43 26.02
C SER A 190 -14.44 -6.88 26.89
N GLN A 191 -14.27 -5.74 27.55
CA GLN A 191 -15.33 -5.06 28.31
C GLN A 191 -16.44 -4.52 27.40
N GLN A 192 -16.07 -3.92 26.26
CA GLN A 192 -17.03 -3.45 25.26
C GLN A 192 -17.83 -4.60 24.64
N MET A 193 -17.17 -5.72 24.33
CA MET A 193 -17.85 -6.94 23.87
C MET A 193 -18.88 -7.45 24.89
N ALA A 194 -18.51 -7.58 26.16
CA ALA A 194 -19.42 -8.04 27.21
C ALA A 194 -20.64 -7.11 27.39
N THR A 195 -20.44 -5.80 27.25
CA THR A 195 -21.54 -4.82 27.28
C THR A 195 -22.51 -5.02 26.11
N LEU A 196 -21.98 -5.23 24.90
CA LEU A 196 -22.79 -5.46 23.70
C LEU A 196 -23.48 -6.83 23.69
N GLU A 197 -22.84 -7.87 24.25
CA GLU A 197 -23.44 -9.21 24.39
C GLU A 197 -24.61 -9.19 25.40
N ASN A 198 -24.52 -8.43 26.48
CA ASN A 198 -25.63 -8.17 27.40
C ASN A 198 -26.78 -7.36 26.74
N GLN A 199 -26.47 -6.37 25.90
CA GLN A 199 -27.47 -5.64 25.12
C GLN A 199 -28.17 -6.55 24.09
N GLN A 200 -27.41 -7.42 23.41
CA GLN A 200 -27.93 -8.40 22.46
C GLN A 200 -28.89 -9.40 23.13
N ALA A 201 -28.54 -9.91 24.31
CA ALA A 201 -29.42 -10.75 25.12
C ALA A 201 -30.72 -10.03 25.52
N THR A 202 -30.62 -8.75 25.90
CA THR A 202 -31.78 -7.90 26.25
C THR A 202 -32.74 -7.70 25.06
N TYR A 203 -32.20 -7.41 23.87
CA TYR A 203 -33.01 -7.29 22.65
C TYR A 203 -33.64 -8.62 22.22
N ALA A 204 -32.93 -9.75 22.37
CA ALA A 204 -33.49 -11.07 22.09
C ALA A 204 -34.70 -11.37 23.00
N ALA A 205 -34.59 -11.11 24.31
CA ALA A 205 -35.70 -11.27 25.26
C ALA A 205 -36.90 -10.37 24.93
N SER A 206 -36.64 -9.13 24.50
CA SER A 206 -37.69 -8.19 24.10
C SER A 206 -38.40 -8.65 22.82
N LEU A 207 -37.66 -9.12 21.80
CA LEU A 207 -38.25 -9.66 20.57
C LEU A 207 -39.14 -10.89 20.85
N ILE A 208 -38.69 -11.81 21.71
CA ILE A 208 -39.50 -12.98 22.10
C ILE A 208 -40.83 -12.54 22.73
N LYS A 209 -40.81 -11.56 23.63
CA LYS A 209 -42.01 -11.00 24.25
C LYS A 209 -42.94 -10.35 23.22
N SER A 210 -42.41 -9.46 22.37
CA SER A 210 -43.20 -8.75 21.36
C SER A 210 -43.79 -9.70 20.30
N TYR A 211 -43.05 -10.71 19.85
CA TYR A 211 -43.59 -11.73 18.93
C TYR A 211 -44.71 -12.57 19.55
N SER A 212 -44.62 -12.89 20.85
CA SER A 212 -45.70 -13.56 21.58
C SER A 212 -46.97 -12.71 21.63
N GLN A 213 -46.84 -11.42 21.99
CA GLN A 213 -47.95 -10.46 21.99
C GLN A 213 -48.57 -10.29 20.59
N ARG A 214 -47.72 -10.19 19.55
CA ARG A 214 -48.12 -10.14 18.12
C ARG A 214 -48.96 -11.36 17.74
N ASN A 215 -48.53 -12.57 18.11
CA ASN A 215 -49.25 -13.81 17.80
C ASN A 215 -50.63 -13.85 18.48
N SER A 216 -50.71 -13.40 19.74
CA SER A 216 -51.98 -13.29 20.48
C SER A 216 -52.97 -12.33 19.80
N LEU A 217 -52.53 -11.11 19.46
CA LEU A 217 -53.37 -10.11 18.79
C LEU A 217 -53.84 -10.55 17.40
N VAL A 218 -52.97 -11.18 16.60
CA VAL A 218 -53.37 -11.75 15.29
C VAL A 218 -54.44 -12.84 15.47
N SER A 219 -54.34 -13.68 16.49
CA SER A 219 -55.38 -14.68 16.83
C SER A 219 -56.71 -14.02 17.18
N ASP A 220 -56.71 -12.98 18.03
CA ASP A 220 -57.92 -12.24 18.40
C ASP A 220 -58.57 -11.49 17.23
N ILE A 221 -57.77 -10.79 16.43
CA ILE A 221 -58.25 -10.11 15.21
C ILE A 221 -58.84 -11.14 14.23
N SER A 222 -58.28 -12.34 14.14
CA SER A 222 -58.84 -13.43 13.33
C SER A 222 -60.17 -13.95 13.87
N LYS A 223 -60.35 -14.04 15.20
CA LYS A 223 -61.63 -14.40 15.83
C LYS A 223 -62.70 -13.33 15.53
N LEU A 224 -62.38 -12.06 15.76
CA LEU A 224 -63.28 -10.92 15.50
C LEU A 224 -63.65 -10.83 14.02
N SER A 225 -62.70 -11.05 13.11
CA SER A 225 -62.95 -11.02 11.66
C SER A 225 -63.87 -12.15 11.20
N ARG A 226 -63.77 -13.36 11.79
CA ARG A 226 -64.73 -14.45 11.53
C ARG A 226 -66.13 -14.11 12.06
N ALA A 227 -66.24 -13.49 13.24
CA ALA A 227 -67.52 -13.02 13.78
C ALA A 227 -68.16 -11.94 12.90
N ALA A 228 -67.36 -11.00 12.36
CA ALA A 228 -67.82 -10.00 11.40
C ALA A 228 -68.28 -10.65 10.08
N GLN A 229 -67.46 -11.54 9.50
CA GLN A 229 -67.78 -12.19 8.23
C GLN A 229 -69.04 -13.08 8.31
N ALA A 230 -69.31 -13.72 9.46
CA ALA A 230 -70.53 -14.47 9.68
C ALA A 230 -71.81 -13.60 9.61
N ILE A 231 -71.70 -12.30 9.91
CA ILE A 231 -72.80 -11.33 9.80
C ILE A 231 -72.87 -10.74 8.38
N ILE A 232 -71.72 -10.55 7.70
CA ILE A 232 -71.66 -10.08 6.30
C ILE A 232 -72.16 -11.15 5.31
N ASN A 233 -71.86 -12.43 5.53
CA ASN A 233 -72.36 -13.54 4.72
C ASN A 233 -73.90 -13.69 4.80
N LYS A 234 -74.52 -13.11 5.83
CA LYS A 234 -75.99 -12.96 5.96
C LYS A 234 -76.58 -11.85 5.07
N LYS A 235 -75.75 -11.11 4.33
CA LYS A 235 -76.11 -9.90 3.55
C LYS A 235 -75.64 -9.93 2.09
N ALA A 236 -74.65 -10.75 1.75
CA ALA A 236 -73.90 -10.69 0.48
C ALA A 236 -74.50 -11.56 -0.65
N SER A 237 -75.74 -11.27 -1.08
CA SER A 237 -76.42 -12.00 -2.17
C SER A 237 -76.95 -11.08 -3.28
N SER A 238 -76.11 -10.17 -3.83
CA SER A 238 -76.46 -9.34 -5.02
C SER A 238 -75.26 -8.71 -5.80
N SER A 239 -75.15 -9.01 -7.10
CA SER A 239 -74.48 -8.21 -8.19
C SER A 239 -72.93 -7.97 -8.20
N SER A 240 -72.39 -7.45 -9.33
CA SER A 240 -70.96 -7.62 -9.72
C SER A 240 -70.36 -6.63 -10.80
N ASN A 241 -69.01 -6.57 -10.84
CA ASN A 241 -68.04 -6.30 -11.96
C ASN A 241 -67.52 -4.87 -12.41
N PRO A 242 -66.31 -4.77 -13.08
CA PRO A 242 -65.48 -3.52 -13.26
C PRO A 242 -64.85 -3.26 -14.70
N PRO A 243 -64.04 -2.17 -14.95
CA PRO A 243 -62.77 -2.21 -15.77
C PRO A 243 -61.66 -1.10 -15.53
N GLY A 244 -60.63 -0.92 -16.44
CA GLY A 244 -59.46 0.06 -16.45
C GLY A 244 -58.92 0.41 -17.89
N GLY A 245 -57.81 1.12 -18.27
CA GLY A 245 -56.53 1.70 -17.69
C GLY A 245 -55.68 2.55 -18.73
N VAL A 246 -54.31 2.51 -18.77
CA VAL A 246 -53.29 3.12 -19.77
C VAL A 246 -52.81 4.60 -19.53
N GLY A 247 -51.64 5.20 -19.94
CA GLY A 247 -50.31 4.82 -20.55
C GLY A 247 -49.42 6.00 -21.15
N SER A 248 -48.21 5.74 -21.73
CA SER A 248 -47.22 6.64 -22.49
C SER A 248 -46.21 7.54 -21.68
N GLY A 249 -45.10 8.20 -22.15
CA GLY A 249 -44.39 8.48 -23.46
C GLY A 249 -42.94 9.12 -23.33
N SER A 250 -42.22 9.60 -24.39
CA SER A 250 -40.77 10.09 -24.34
C SER A 250 -40.20 10.94 -25.56
N GLY A 251 -38.94 11.50 -25.53
CA GLY A 251 -38.20 12.25 -26.63
C GLY A 251 -36.71 12.72 -26.36
N ASN A 252 -35.84 13.03 -27.37
CA ASN A 252 -34.33 13.17 -27.23
C ASN A 252 -33.49 13.95 -28.36
N GLY A 253 -32.18 14.30 -28.16
CA GLY A 253 -31.15 14.88 -29.12
C GLY A 253 -29.81 15.36 -28.45
N GLY A 254 -28.63 15.79 -29.00
CA GLY A 254 -27.95 16.01 -30.34
C GLY A 254 -26.48 16.63 -30.19
N SER A 255 -25.55 16.70 -31.20
CA SER A 255 -24.13 17.24 -31.04
C SER A 255 -23.27 17.55 -32.33
N ILE A 256 -22.18 18.38 -32.24
CA ILE A 256 -21.17 18.88 -33.27
C ILE A 256 -19.81 19.29 -32.54
N GLY A 257 -18.54 19.52 -33.03
CA GLY A 257 -17.73 19.53 -34.30
C GLY A 257 -16.26 20.09 -34.09
N GLY A 258 -15.38 20.34 -35.11
CA GLY A 258 -14.00 20.95 -34.92
C GLY A 258 -13.04 21.14 -36.15
N VAL A 259 -11.92 21.93 -36.04
CA VAL A 259 -10.96 22.35 -37.14
C VAL A 259 -9.49 22.63 -36.64
N THR A 260 -8.43 22.57 -37.52
CA THR A 260 -6.99 22.87 -37.22
C THR A 260 -6.19 23.50 -38.40
N VAL A 261 -5.14 24.31 -38.14
CA VAL A 261 -4.12 24.85 -39.12
C VAL A 261 -2.74 25.15 -38.41
N PRO A 262 -1.60 25.47 -39.09
CA PRO A 262 -0.26 25.01 -38.68
C PRO A 262 0.67 26.00 -37.90
N ALA A 263 1.88 25.52 -37.58
CA ALA A 263 2.80 26.03 -36.55
C ALA A 263 3.77 27.17 -36.97
N THR A 264 4.42 27.81 -35.98
CA THR A 264 5.57 28.71 -36.21
C THR A 264 6.58 28.60 -35.06
N SER A 265 7.81 28.16 -35.37
CA SER A 265 8.87 27.77 -34.43
C SER A 265 9.06 28.71 -33.23
N GLY A 266 9.32 28.13 -32.05
CA GLY A 266 9.95 28.83 -30.92
C GLY A 266 9.02 29.00 -29.73
N ALA A 267 7.89 29.65 -29.93
CA ALA A 267 7.01 30.12 -28.86
C ALA A 267 6.08 29.04 -28.27
N ILE A 268 5.58 29.32 -27.07
CA ILE A 268 4.37 28.70 -26.51
C ILE A 268 3.16 29.45 -27.09
N SER A 269 2.27 28.74 -27.79
CA SER A 269 0.93 29.25 -28.12
C SER A 269 -0.02 28.95 -26.95
N ILE A 270 -0.72 29.97 -26.47
CA ILE A 270 -1.82 29.87 -25.50
C ILE A 270 -3.12 30.13 -26.25
N PHE A 271 -4.03 29.15 -26.27
CA PHE A 271 -5.38 29.27 -26.77
C PHE A 271 -6.38 29.23 -25.61
N VAL A 272 -7.45 30.01 -25.73
CA VAL A 272 -8.54 30.12 -24.73
C VAL A 272 -9.85 29.83 -25.46
N GLY A 273 -10.58 28.78 -25.07
CA GLY A 273 -11.84 28.41 -25.71
C GLY A 273 -11.69 28.07 -27.20
N GLY A 274 -10.53 27.54 -27.61
CA GLY A 274 -10.18 27.26 -29.00
C GLY A 274 -9.44 28.39 -29.73
N THR A 275 -9.72 29.66 -29.41
CA THR A 275 -9.13 30.85 -30.04
C THR A 275 -7.71 31.14 -29.56
N LEU A 276 -6.79 31.52 -30.46
CA LEU A 276 -5.43 31.90 -30.08
C LEU A 276 -5.46 33.21 -29.28
N PHE A 277 -4.94 33.17 -28.05
CA PHE A 277 -4.93 34.32 -27.13
C PHE A 277 -3.56 35.00 -27.07
N LYS A 278 -2.47 34.24 -26.98
CA LYS A 278 -1.10 34.79 -26.94
C LYS A 278 -0.07 33.80 -27.49
N LYS A 279 0.98 34.29 -28.15
CA LYS A 279 2.25 33.57 -28.32
C LYS A 279 3.30 34.18 -27.38
N THR A 280 4.07 33.38 -26.67
CA THR A 280 5.10 33.87 -25.73
C THR A 280 6.33 32.97 -25.66
N ASN A 281 7.49 33.56 -25.34
CA ASN A 281 8.73 32.85 -25.01
C ASN A 281 8.99 32.82 -23.48
N GLY A 282 8.05 33.33 -22.69
CA GLY A 282 8.11 33.39 -21.23
C GLY A 282 7.72 32.09 -20.53
N VAL A 283 7.50 32.19 -19.22
CA VAL A 283 7.07 31.09 -18.36
C VAL A 283 5.58 31.23 -18.12
N VAL A 284 4.79 30.34 -18.71
CA VAL A 284 3.32 30.34 -18.57
C VAL A 284 2.94 29.56 -17.32
N ARG A 285 2.10 30.12 -16.46
CA ARG A 285 1.57 29.43 -15.27
C ARG A 285 0.05 29.41 -15.31
N VAL A 286 -0.56 28.27 -15.01
CA VAL A 286 -2.03 28.10 -14.98
C VAL A 286 -2.43 27.48 -13.65
N ASN A 287 -3.30 28.17 -12.90
CA ASN A 287 -3.92 27.66 -11.68
C ASN A 287 -5.43 27.96 -11.66
N SER A 288 -6.12 27.48 -10.64
CA SER A 288 -7.55 27.69 -10.46
C SER A 288 -7.89 28.18 -9.06
N ALA A 289 -9.04 28.85 -8.90
CA ALA A 289 -9.47 29.41 -7.62
C ALA A 289 -9.70 28.34 -6.52
N ASN A 290 -10.01 27.09 -6.90
CA ASN A 290 -10.11 25.96 -5.98
C ASN A 290 -8.81 25.12 -5.86
N ASN A 291 -7.70 25.61 -6.44
CA ASN A 291 -6.38 24.95 -6.40
C ASN A 291 -6.36 23.52 -6.99
N GLU A 292 -7.33 23.14 -7.83
CA GLU A 292 -7.32 21.90 -8.61
C GLU A 292 -7.37 22.20 -10.12
N VAL A 293 -6.45 21.62 -10.89
CA VAL A 293 -6.37 21.76 -12.36
C VAL A 293 -6.27 20.39 -13.03
N LYS A 294 -6.98 20.23 -14.14
CA LYS A 294 -7.01 19.01 -14.96
C LYS A 294 -6.17 19.22 -16.21
N LEU A 295 -5.09 18.46 -16.33
CA LEU A 295 -4.19 18.44 -17.48
C LEU A 295 -4.49 17.21 -18.34
N LYS A 296 -4.72 17.43 -19.64
CA LYS A 296 -4.78 16.38 -20.66
C LYS A 296 -3.57 16.51 -21.60
N GLY A 297 -2.66 15.55 -21.50
CA GLY A 297 -1.62 15.25 -22.48
C GLY A 297 -2.01 13.98 -23.24
N ILE A 298 -1.14 12.97 -23.24
CA ILE A 298 -1.53 11.58 -23.60
C ILE A 298 -2.67 11.10 -22.69
N TRP A 299 -2.47 11.22 -21.37
CA TRP A 299 -3.46 10.90 -20.34
C TRP A 299 -4.12 12.15 -19.77
N THR A 300 -5.25 11.98 -19.08
CA THR A 300 -5.94 13.06 -18.37
C THR A 300 -5.79 12.87 -16.87
N THR A 301 -5.14 13.82 -16.19
CA THR A 301 -4.83 13.75 -14.76
C THR A 301 -5.23 15.05 -14.06
N GLU A 302 -5.78 14.93 -12.85
CA GLU A 302 -6.09 16.07 -11.98
C GLU A 302 -4.92 16.30 -11.01
N TYR A 303 -4.47 17.55 -10.89
CA TYR A 303 -3.35 17.98 -10.05
C TYR A 303 -3.81 19.08 -9.09
N ALA A 304 -3.19 19.18 -7.91
CA ALA A 304 -3.29 20.35 -7.06
C ALA A 304 -2.15 21.34 -7.36
N GLY A 305 -2.36 22.62 -7.06
CA GLY A 305 -1.36 23.67 -7.23
C GLY A 305 -1.41 24.34 -8.60
N THR A 306 -0.23 24.68 -9.12
CA THR A 306 -0.04 25.46 -10.35
C THR A 306 0.72 24.65 -11.39
N LEU A 307 0.23 24.60 -12.62
CA LEU A 307 0.96 24.03 -13.76
C LEU A 307 1.82 25.11 -14.42
N GLU A 308 3.14 24.93 -14.42
CA GLU A 308 4.11 25.74 -15.16
C GLU A 308 4.45 25.08 -16.50
N PHE A 309 4.39 25.85 -17.59
CA PHE A 309 4.80 25.47 -18.94
C PHE A 309 5.98 26.35 -19.34
N ASN A 310 7.14 25.72 -19.57
CA ASN A 310 8.42 26.39 -19.66
C ASN A 310 9.37 25.59 -20.59
N LYS A 311 9.49 26.03 -21.84
CA LYS A 311 10.33 25.36 -22.87
C LYS A 311 11.81 25.26 -22.47
N LYS A 312 12.30 26.19 -21.64
CA LYS A 312 13.70 26.20 -21.14
C LYS A 312 13.93 25.18 -20.02
N SER A 313 12.87 24.58 -19.45
CA SER A 313 12.99 23.57 -18.39
C SER A 313 13.53 22.22 -18.90
N GLY A 314 13.17 21.82 -20.11
CA GLY A 314 13.37 20.46 -20.63
C GLY A 314 12.19 19.50 -20.35
N ALA A 315 11.19 19.94 -19.57
CA ALA A 315 9.92 19.23 -19.37
C ALA A 315 8.78 19.98 -20.09
N TYR A 316 7.73 19.25 -20.52
CA TYR A 316 6.56 19.87 -21.13
C TYR A 316 5.66 20.58 -20.10
N ALA A 317 5.55 20.04 -18.89
CA ALA A 317 4.86 20.70 -17.78
C ALA A 317 5.60 20.40 -16.46
N ILE A 318 5.52 21.33 -15.52
CA ILE A 318 5.96 21.18 -14.13
C ILE A 318 4.74 21.47 -13.24
N ASN A 319 4.46 20.60 -12.26
CA ASN A 319 3.49 20.92 -11.21
C ASN A 319 4.21 21.57 -10.02
N ASP A 320 3.74 22.73 -9.58
CA ASP A 320 4.32 23.56 -8.53
C ASP A 320 3.28 23.73 -7.41
N LEU A 321 3.55 23.10 -6.26
CA LEU A 321 2.57 22.92 -5.18
C LEU A 321 3.20 22.74 -3.79
N PRO A 322 2.45 22.98 -2.69
CA PRO A 322 2.88 22.67 -1.33
C PRO A 322 3.22 21.19 -1.16
N LEU A 323 4.24 20.88 -0.35
CA LEU A 323 4.81 19.53 -0.25
C LEU A 323 3.80 18.45 0.18
N ASP A 324 2.88 18.75 1.10
CA ASP A 324 1.84 17.78 1.48
C ASP A 324 0.80 17.54 0.37
N GLN A 325 0.55 18.51 -0.51
CA GLN A 325 -0.31 18.32 -1.69
C GLN A 325 0.38 17.49 -2.78
N TYR A 326 1.73 17.52 -2.83
CA TYR A 326 2.50 16.53 -3.62
C TYR A 326 2.37 15.14 -3.02
N LEU A 327 2.51 15.01 -1.69
CA LEU A 327 2.33 13.72 -1.00
C LEU A 327 0.93 13.13 -1.18
N TRP A 328 -0.14 13.94 -1.26
CA TRP A 328 -1.47 13.44 -1.66
C TRP A 328 -1.45 12.67 -2.99
N GLY A 329 -0.57 13.03 -3.94
CA GLY A 329 -0.43 12.37 -5.24
C GLY A 329 0.64 11.27 -5.34
N LEU A 330 1.37 10.98 -4.26
CA LEU A 330 2.40 9.93 -4.22
C LEU A 330 1.73 8.54 -4.19
N ALA A 331 1.93 7.72 -5.22
CA ALA A 331 1.12 6.53 -5.49
C ALA A 331 1.76 5.17 -5.08
N GLU A 332 2.90 5.22 -4.40
CA GLU A 332 3.81 4.10 -4.06
C GLU A 332 3.18 2.86 -3.39
N MET A 333 2.33 3.05 -2.37
CA MET A 333 1.64 1.95 -1.67
C MET A 333 0.14 1.94 -2.00
N PRO A 334 -0.52 0.77 -2.16
CA PRO A 334 -1.98 0.71 -2.28
C PRO A 334 -2.69 1.35 -1.08
N SER A 335 -3.61 2.28 -1.32
CA SER A 335 -4.26 3.09 -0.27
C SER A 335 -5.17 2.29 0.69
N SER A 336 -5.41 1.00 0.40
CA SER A 336 -6.13 0.05 1.26
C SER A 336 -5.26 -0.61 2.33
N TRP A 337 -3.95 -0.33 2.37
CA TRP A 337 -3.04 -0.86 3.39
C TRP A 337 -3.26 -0.22 4.78
N PRO A 338 -2.77 -0.84 5.88
CA PRO A 338 -2.95 -0.32 7.23
C PRO A 338 -2.43 1.11 7.40
N LEU A 339 -3.16 1.94 8.14
CA LEU A 339 -2.89 3.39 8.27
C LEU A 339 -1.44 3.69 8.68
N GLU A 340 -0.86 2.96 9.62
CA GLU A 340 0.53 3.18 10.03
C GLU A 340 1.53 2.93 8.89
N ALA A 341 1.34 1.91 8.05
CA ALA A 341 2.20 1.70 6.88
C ALA A 341 2.08 2.86 5.87
N LEU A 342 0.88 3.40 5.68
CA LEU A 342 0.67 4.59 4.86
C LEU A 342 1.38 5.82 5.45
N LYS A 343 1.36 6.00 6.78
CA LYS A 343 2.11 7.08 7.47
C LYS A 343 3.63 6.91 7.30
N VAL A 344 4.15 5.69 7.43
CA VAL A 344 5.59 5.40 7.17
C VAL A 344 5.96 5.81 5.75
N GLN A 345 5.17 5.44 4.75
CA GLN A 345 5.42 5.82 3.35
C GLN A 345 5.26 7.33 3.11
N ALA A 346 4.33 8.00 3.80
CA ALA A 346 4.17 9.44 3.72
C ALA A 346 5.39 10.18 4.28
N VAL A 347 5.89 9.80 5.46
CA VAL A 347 7.09 10.40 6.07
C VAL A 347 8.36 10.07 5.27
N ALA A 348 8.54 8.81 4.86
CA ALA A 348 9.67 8.43 4.00
C ALA A 348 9.65 9.20 2.67
N GLY A 349 8.49 9.28 2.01
CA GLY A 349 8.32 10.03 0.76
C GLY A 349 8.53 11.53 0.93
N ARG A 350 8.03 12.14 2.00
CA ARG A 350 8.25 13.55 2.34
C ARG A 350 9.73 13.83 2.62
N THR A 351 10.43 12.91 3.28
CA THR A 351 11.87 12.99 3.54
C THR A 351 12.66 12.94 2.23
N TYR A 352 12.36 11.99 1.33
CA TYR A 352 12.99 11.88 0.02
C TYR A 352 12.81 13.17 -0.81
N ALA A 353 11.58 13.66 -0.92
CA ALA A 353 11.27 14.92 -1.60
C ALA A 353 12.01 16.11 -0.98
N THR A 354 12.04 16.22 0.35
CA THR A 354 12.77 17.27 1.08
C THR A 354 14.28 17.22 0.82
N TYR A 355 14.87 16.03 0.77
CA TYR A 355 16.28 15.85 0.41
C TYR A 355 16.55 16.31 -1.03
N LYS A 356 15.72 15.90 -2.00
CA LYS A 356 15.82 16.32 -3.40
C LYS A 356 15.72 17.84 -3.54
N MET A 357 14.70 18.47 -2.93
CA MET A 357 14.50 19.92 -2.91
C MET A 357 15.66 20.72 -2.30
N ARG A 358 16.49 20.12 -1.44
CA ARG A 358 17.59 20.79 -0.72
C ARG A 358 18.98 20.47 -1.29
N TYR A 359 19.18 19.28 -1.86
CA TYR A 359 20.51 18.76 -2.23
C TYR A 359 20.59 18.04 -3.59
N GLY A 360 19.48 17.63 -4.21
CA GLY A 360 19.49 16.61 -5.27
C GLY A 360 18.52 16.82 -6.45
N GLY A 361 17.96 18.02 -6.60
CA GLY A 361 17.05 18.39 -7.69
C GLY A 361 17.76 18.67 -9.01
N TYR A 362 16.98 18.80 -10.08
CA TYR A 362 17.46 19.00 -11.46
C TYR A 362 17.70 20.48 -11.81
N GLY A 363 17.93 21.32 -10.80
CA GLY A 363 18.11 22.78 -10.87
C GLY A 363 16.85 23.58 -11.25
N LYS A 364 16.08 23.11 -12.23
CA LYS A 364 14.87 23.79 -12.76
C LYS A 364 13.56 23.25 -12.16
N TYR A 365 13.63 22.07 -11.57
CA TYR A 365 12.58 21.35 -10.83
C TYR A 365 13.25 20.38 -9.86
N ASP A 366 12.52 19.97 -8.82
CA ASP A 366 13.04 19.18 -7.70
C ASP A 366 12.99 17.68 -7.97
N LEU A 367 11.90 17.24 -8.61
CA LEU A 367 11.51 15.84 -8.80
C LEU A 367 11.00 15.59 -10.21
N VAL A 368 11.01 14.33 -10.67
CA VAL A 368 10.18 13.84 -11.78
C VAL A 368 8.97 13.06 -11.27
N ASP A 369 7.96 12.88 -12.12
CA ASP A 369 6.70 12.19 -11.79
C ASP A 369 6.75 10.65 -11.88
N TYR A 370 7.93 10.05 -12.08
CA TYR A 370 8.12 8.62 -12.39
C TYR A 370 9.27 8.00 -11.57
N VAL A 371 9.47 6.69 -11.73
CA VAL A 371 10.28 5.79 -10.87
C VAL A 371 11.78 6.11 -10.76
N GLN A 372 12.29 7.12 -11.46
CA GLN A 372 13.64 7.66 -11.20
C GLN A 372 13.72 8.41 -9.87
N ASP A 373 12.61 9.02 -9.43
CA ASP A 373 12.45 9.62 -8.12
C ASP A 373 11.38 8.87 -7.32
N GLN A 374 10.10 9.15 -7.63
CA GLN A 374 8.95 8.66 -6.88
C GLN A 374 7.71 8.62 -7.80
N GLU A 375 6.85 7.60 -7.67
CA GLU A 375 5.68 7.45 -8.53
C GLU A 375 4.58 8.45 -8.17
N TYR A 376 4.39 9.48 -9.00
CA TYR A 376 3.39 10.55 -8.80
C TYR A 376 2.24 10.42 -9.80
N SER A 377 0.99 10.42 -9.30
CA SER A 377 -0.23 10.30 -10.10
C SER A 377 -1.23 11.45 -9.91
N GLY A 378 -0.83 12.49 -9.18
CA GLY A 378 -1.71 13.62 -8.83
C GLY A 378 -2.92 13.20 -7.98
N LEU A 379 -4.00 13.99 -8.03
CA LEU A 379 -5.17 13.84 -7.16
C LEU A 379 -5.99 12.56 -7.41
N SER A 380 -5.70 11.80 -8.48
CA SER A 380 -6.23 10.45 -8.68
C SER A 380 -6.02 9.55 -7.45
N LYS A 381 -4.88 9.72 -6.76
CA LYS A 381 -4.47 8.95 -5.59
C LYS A 381 -5.40 9.11 -4.38
N ILE A 382 -5.90 10.32 -4.13
CA ILE A 382 -6.87 10.61 -3.05
C ILE A 382 -8.34 10.50 -3.50
N LYS A 383 -8.61 10.48 -4.82
CA LYS A 383 -9.97 10.37 -5.39
C LYS A 383 -10.42 8.94 -5.69
N GLY A 384 -9.53 7.94 -5.57
CA GLY A 384 -9.88 6.51 -5.63
C GLY A 384 -10.55 5.96 -4.36
N SER A 385 -11.07 4.72 -4.40
CA SER A 385 -11.96 4.14 -3.37
C SER A 385 -11.40 4.05 -1.94
N TYR A 386 -10.08 4.12 -1.77
CA TYR A 386 -9.40 4.16 -0.46
C TYR A 386 -8.52 5.42 -0.31
N GLY A 387 -8.73 6.43 -1.16
CA GLY A 387 -7.90 7.63 -1.24
C GLY A 387 -7.98 8.52 0.00
N SER A 388 -9.10 8.46 0.74
CA SER A 388 -9.27 9.06 2.07
C SER A 388 -8.24 8.53 3.07
N ASN A 389 -7.98 7.21 3.11
CA ASN A 389 -6.97 6.61 4.00
C ASN A 389 -5.57 7.16 3.71
N TRP A 390 -5.22 7.30 2.43
CA TRP A 390 -3.94 7.90 2.03
C TRP A 390 -3.87 9.38 2.41
N LYS A 391 -4.93 10.15 2.15
CA LYS A 391 -4.98 11.56 2.54
C LYS A 391 -4.82 11.72 4.06
N SER A 392 -5.54 10.94 4.86
CA SER A 392 -5.42 10.93 6.32
C SER A 392 -4.01 10.57 6.81
N ALA A 393 -3.30 9.66 6.13
CA ALA A 393 -1.92 9.32 6.46
C ALA A 393 -0.93 10.46 6.16
N VAL A 394 -1.13 11.19 5.06
CA VAL A 394 -0.35 12.38 4.71
C VAL A 394 -0.66 13.52 5.69
N ASP A 395 -1.94 13.84 5.89
CA ASP A 395 -2.40 14.93 6.74
C ASP A 395 -1.97 14.73 8.21
N SER A 396 -2.16 13.53 8.77
CA SER A 396 -1.73 13.19 10.15
C SER A 396 -0.22 13.06 10.34
N THR A 397 0.56 13.23 9.27
CA THR A 397 2.03 13.34 9.32
C THR A 397 2.52 14.66 8.70
N SER A 398 1.66 15.68 8.53
CA SER A 398 2.02 16.95 7.88
C SER A 398 3.29 17.56 8.47
N GLY A 399 4.27 17.83 7.60
CA GLY A 399 5.61 18.32 7.99
C GLY A 399 6.56 17.32 8.65
N MET A 400 6.13 16.08 8.97
CA MET A 400 7.02 15.08 9.59
C MET A 400 7.97 14.47 8.55
N VAL A 401 9.27 14.55 8.83
CA VAL A 401 10.38 13.97 8.04
C VAL A 401 11.33 13.19 8.95
N LEU A 402 12.27 12.47 8.36
CA LEU A 402 13.41 11.91 9.08
C LEU A 402 14.56 12.91 9.20
N GLU A 403 15.30 12.82 10.30
CA GLU A 403 16.58 13.47 10.51
C GLU A 403 17.63 12.44 10.93
N TYR A 404 18.85 12.57 10.40
CA TYR A 404 20.03 11.83 10.84
C TYR A 404 21.23 12.78 10.87
N GLY A 405 21.85 12.94 12.05
CA GLY A 405 23.01 13.83 12.22
C GLY A 405 22.73 15.32 11.92
N GLY A 406 21.56 15.83 12.34
CA GLY A 406 21.16 17.23 12.09
C GLY A 406 20.85 17.56 10.62
N LYS A 407 20.62 16.54 9.79
CA LYS A 407 20.32 16.67 8.36
C LYS A 407 19.17 15.76 7.96
N THR A 408 18.32 16.23 7.05
CA THR A 408 17.38 15.36 6.33
C THR A 408 18.18 14.34 5.49
N PRO A 409 18.04 13.02 5.73
CA PRO A 409 18.71 11.99 4.93
C PRO A 409 17.93 11.68 3.65
N ILE A 410 18.50 10.94 2.71
CA ILE A 410 17.74 10.37 1.59
C ILE A 410 17.06 9.06 2.02
N ALA A 411 15.74 9.08 2.10
CA ALA A 411 14.91 7.97 2.59
C ALA A 411 14.53 7.01 1.45
N TYR A 412 15.46 6.12 1.09
CA TYR A 412 15.22 5.08 0.09
C TYR A 412 14.21 4.02 0.57
N TYR A 413 13.30 3.61 -0.32
CA TYR A 413 12.31 2.56 -0.07
C TYR A 413 12.09 1.72 -1.32
N SER A 414 11.72 0.45 -1.16
CA SER A 414 11.41 -0.46 -2.26
C SER A 414 10.32 -1.47 -1.87
N ALA A 415 9.65 -2.06 -2.85
CA ALA A 415 8.46 -2.90 -2.59
C ALA A 415 8.74 -4.05 -1.61
N ASP A 416 9.78 -4.83 -1.88
CA ASP A 416 10.17 -5.98 -1.06
C ASP A 416 11.70 -6.07 -0.96
N ASN A 417 12.22 -6.25 0.25
CA ASN A 417 13.64 -6.45 0.48
C ASN A 417 14.07 -7.93 0.41
N GLY A 418 13.14 -8.88 0.30
CA GLY A 418 13.42 -10.32 0.24
C GLY A 418 13.77 -10.92 1.62
N GLY A 419 13.28 -10.31 2.69
CA GLY A 419 13.49 -10.74 4.09
C GLY A 419 14.73 -10.13 4.74
N HIS A 420 15.51 -9.32 4.02
CA HIS A 420 16.63 -8.56 4.56
C HIS A 420 16.95 -7.35 3.65
N SER A 421 16.98 -6.13 4.19
CA SER A 421 17.50 -4.96 3.46
C SER A 421 19.01 -5.07 3.26
N VAL A 422 19.52 -4.44 2.20
CA VAL A 422 20.97 -4.28 1.96
C VAL A 422 21.40 -2.89 2.43
N SER A 423 22.64 -2.73 2.89
CA SER A 423 23.09 -1.41 3.37
C SER A 423 23.29 -0.43 2.22
N GLY A 424 23.24 0.87 2.54
CA GLY A 424 23.57 1.93 1.59
C GLY A 424 25.01 1.85 1.07
N THR A 425 25.95 1.39 1.88
CA THR A 425 27.36 1.23 1.50
C THR A 425 27.57 0.07 0.52
N GLU A 426 27.01 -1.12 0.82
CA GLU A 426 27.13 -2.33 -0.02
C GLU A 426 26.47 -2.16 -1.40
N SER A 427 25.35 -1.42 -1.44
CA SER A 427 24.58 -1.17 -2.65
C SER A 427 25.09 0.02 -3.50
N GLY A 428 25.94 0.88 -2.92
CA GLY A 428 26.36 2.15 -3.54
C GLY A 428 25.34 3.28 -3.42
N PHE A 429 24.25 3.11 -2.66
CA PHE A 429 23.21 4.12 -2.45
C PHE A 429 23.58 5.18 -1.40
N GLY A 430 24.62 4.95 -0.59
CA GLY A 430 25.22 5.99 0.26
C GLY A 430 25.82 5.49 1.56
N SER A 431 26.96 6.07 1.97
CA SER A 431 27.64 5.78 3.22
C SER A 431 26.98 6.52 4.39
N GLY A 432 26.05 5.86 5.08
CA GLY A 432 25.42 6.39 6.29
C GLY A 432 24.85 5.29 7.18
N GLY A 433 25.11 5.36 8.49
CA GLY A 433 24.69 4.35 9.47
C GLY A 433 23.18 4.20 9.65
N TYR A 434 22.38 5.09 9.03
CA TYR A 434 20.93 4.97 8.95
C TYR A 434 20.45 4.00 7.87
N LEU A 435 21.18 3.84 6.77
CA LEU A 435 20.97 2.78 5.78
C LEU A 435 21.74 1.51 6.18
N ALA A 436 21.64 1.14 7.46
CA ALA A 436 22.15 -0.14 7.94
C ALA A 436 21.26 -1.28 7.39
N ALA A 437 21.88 -2.40 7.04
CA ALA A 437 21.14 -3.60 6.67
C ALA A 437 20.36 -4.15 7.88
N LYS A 438 19.14 -4.62 7.65
CA LYS A 438 18.22 -5.18 8.66
C LYS A 438 17.52 -6.41 8.10
N ALA A 439 17.32 -7.44 8.92
CA ALA A 439 16.35 -8.48 8.61
C ALA A 439 14.93 -7.88 8.45
N ASP A 440 14.00 -8.61 7.85
CA ASP A 440 12.60 -8.17 7.80
C ASP A 440 11.63 -9.35 7.94
N ARG A 441 11.43 -9.77 9.20
CA ARG A 441 10.66 -10.96 9.59
C ARG A 441 9.13 -10.83 9.40
N TYR A 442 8.64 -9.72 8.84
CA TYR A 442 7.22 -9.37 8.75
C TYR A 442 6.77 -9.05 7.31
N LEU A 443 7.41 -9.61 6.28
CA LEU A 443 6.81 -9.64 4.96
C LEU A 443 5.43 -10.31 5.06
N SER A 444 4.37 -9.65 4.58
CA SER A 444 2.99 -10.09 4.85
C SER A 444 2.63 -11.41 4.13
N GLY A 445 2.99 -12.54 4.72
CA GLY A 445 2.78 -13.88 4.16
C GLY A 445 3.13 -15.02 5.12
N SER A 446 4.18 -14.89 5.95
CA SER A 446 4.50 -15.88 6.99
C SER A 446 5.43 -15.34 8.07
N VAL A 447 5.09 -15.61 9.33
CA VAL A 447 6.06 -15.61 10.45
C VAL A 447 6.64 -17.02 10.53
N TRP A 448 7.94 -17.19 10.31
CA TRP A 448 8.61 -18.47 10.59
C TRP A 448 9.99 -18.32 11.22
N THR A 449 10.21 -19.17 12.22
CA THR A 449 11.48 -19.46 12.89
C THR A 449 12.37 -20.37 12.02
N SER A 450 13.61 -20.56 12.46
CA SER A 450 14.50 -21.71 12.16
C SER A 450 14.83 -22.02 10.69
N TYR A 451 16.13 -22.04 10.41
CA TYR A 451 16.78 -22.57 9.19
C TYR A 451 16.07 -23.79 8.54
N GLY A 452 15.30 -23.55 7.48
CA GLY A 452 14.72 -24.60 6.63
C GLY A 452 13.64 -24.04 5.70
N SER A 453 13.73 -24.31 4.39
CA SER A 453 12.70 -24.01 3.37
C SER A 453 11.90 -22.70 3.56
N VAL A 454 12.48 -21.56 3.16
CA VAL A 454 11.89 -20.23 3.36
C VAL A 454 10.61 -20.04 2.54
N ASN A 455 9.43 -20.28 3.12
CA ASN A 455 8.15 -20.02 2.43
C ASN A 455 7.70 -18.54 2.49
N CYS A 456 8.65 -17.66 2.17
CA CYS A 456 8.42 -16.39 1.50
C CYS A 456 9.36 -16.37 0.29
N GLY A 457 9.15 -17.30 -0.66
CA GLY A 457 9.88 -17.34 -1.93
C GLY A 457 10.74 -18.58 -2.25
N TYR A 458 10.49 -19.75 -1.65
CA TYR A 458 10.96 -21.03 -2.20
C TYR A 458 9.83 -21.70 -3.00
N TRP A 459 9.80 -21.44 -4.31
CA TRP A 459 8.77 -21.90 -5.23
C TRP A 459 8.95 -23.38 -5.64
N ILE A 460 7.86 -24.12 -5.75
CA ILE A 460 7.78 -25.36 -6.55
C ILE A 460 6.54 -25.22 -7.44
N ILE A 461 6.69 -25.43 -8.74
CA ILE A 461 5.58 -25.29 -9.69
C ILE A 461 4.76 -26.58 -9.71
N GLN A 462 3.49 -26.50 -9.30
CA GLN A 462 2.42 -27.22 -9.99
C GLN A 462 1.26 -26.25 -10.23
N GLY A 463 0.66 -26.34 -11.42
CA GLY A 463 -0.08 -25.21 -11.98
C GLY A 463 -1.54 -25.14 -11.55
N ASN A 464 -1.98 -23.92 -11.19
CA ASN A 464 -3.11 -23.28 -11.88
C ASN A 464 -3.16 -21.77 -11.60
N TYR A 465 -3.29 -20.94 -12.65
CA TYR A 465 -3.36 -19.49 -12.51
C TYR A 465 -4.78 -19.03 -12.19
N LYS A 466 -5.02 -18.62 -10.92
CA LYS A 466 -6.17 -17.78 -10.51
C LYS A 466 -5.94 -17.17 -9.12
N ASN A 467 -5.12 -16.11 -9.06
CA ASN A 467 -5.36 -14.84 -8.33
C ASN A 467 -4.05 -14.08 -8.00
N PHE A 468 -3.93 -12.90 -8.61
CA PHE A 468 -2.92 -11.84 -8.45
C PHE A 468 -1.46 -12.10 -8.92
N PRO A 469 -0.75 -11.03 -9.41
CA PRO A 469 0.57 -11.14 -10.03
C PRO A 469 1.69 -10.58 -9.12
N TRP A 470 2.88 -10.37 -9.71
CA TRP A 470 4.05 -9.65 -9.17
C TRP A 470 4.96 -10.38 -8.18
N CYS A 471 4.63 -11.60 -7.76
CA CYS A 471 5.61 -12.53 -7.19
C CYS A 471 6.26 -13.39 -8.29
N GLY A 472 7.54 -13.75 -8.10
CA GLY A 472 8.38 -14.27 -9.18
C GLY A 472 7.97 -15.65 -9.70
N GLN A 473 7.82 -15.76 -11.02
CA GLN A 473 7.78 -17.06 -11.71
C GLN A 473 9.14 -17.76 -11.59
N THR A 474 9.14 -19.08 -11.42
CA THR A 474 10.31 -19.89 -11.74
C THR A 474 10.61 -19.74 -13.24
N LEU A 475 11.86 -19.43 -13.60
CA LEU A 475 12.28 -19.28 -14.99
C LEU A 475 12.51 -20.64 -15.69
N GLN A 476 11.56 -21.57 -15.50
CA GLN A 476 11.42 -22.81 -16.24
C GLN A 476 10.43 -22.63 -17.39
N SER A 477 10.96 -22.17 -18.51
CA SER A 477 10.43 -22.55 -19.82
C SER A 477 11.60 -22.91 -20.71
N GLU A 478 11.53 -24.08 -21.32
CA GLU A 478 12.56 -24.62 -22.21
C GLU A 478 12.93 -23.58 -23.29
N GLY A 479 14.23 -23.36 -23.51
CA GLY A 479 14.73 -22.39 -24.49
C GLY A 479 15.22 -21.04 -23.93
N ILE A 480 14.67 -20.52 -22.81
CA ILE A 480 15.00 -19.14 -22.34
C ILE A 480 16.42 -19.02 -21.78
N ASN A 481 16.82 -19.91 -20.87
CA ASN A 481 18.13 -19.89 -20.21
C ASN A 481 19.10 -20.93 -20.81
N THR A 482 19.00 -21.15 -22.12
CA THR A 482 19.89 -22.05 -22.87
C THR A 482 21.34 -21.54 -22.89
N MET A 483 22.31 -22.42 -23.11
CA MET A 483 23.74 -22.09 -23.23
C MET A 483 23.99 -20.88 -24.15
N ALA A 484 23.35 -20.84 -25.33
CA ALA A 484 23.49 -19.72 -26.27
C ALA A 484 22.92 -18.40 -25.72
N ARG A 485 21.74 -18.43 -25.08
CA ARG A 485 21.14 -17.26 -24.41
C ARG A 485 21.98 -16.80 -23.22
N MET A 486 22.49 -17.73 -22.44
CA MET A 486 23.32 -17.44 -21.27
C MET A 486 24.66 -16.82 -21.65
N GLN A 487 25.32 -17.32 -22.70
CA GLN A 487 26.50 -16.67 -23.29
C GLN A 487 26.21 -15.24 -23.75
N ASP A 488 25.02 -14.99 -24.32
CA ASP A 488 24.58 -13.65 -24.75
C ASP A 488 24.33 -12.71 -23.54
N TYR A 489 23.73 -13.20 -22.45
CA TYR A 489 23.58 -12.47 -21.18
C TYR A 489 24.95 -12.14 -20.55
N LEU A 490 25.89 -13.10 -20.54
CA LEU A 490 27.24 -12.91 -19.99
C LEU A 490 28.07 -11.92 -20.84
N ASN A 491 28.00 -12.01 -22.16
CA ASN A 491 28.62 -11.04 -23.08
C ASN A 491 28.05 -9.62 -22.88
N GLY A 492 26.74 -9.48 -22.71
CA GLY A 492 26.11 -8.20 -22.36
C GLY A 492 26.54 -7.66 -20.99
N ALA A 493 26.80 -8.52 -20.01
CA ALA A 493 27.30 -8.12 -18.70
C ALA A 493 28.76 -7.61 -18.76
N ILE A 494 29.61 -8.23 -19.58
CA ILE A 494 30.96 -7.73 -19.88
C ILE A 494 30.88 -6.33 -20.51
N TYR A 495 29.99 -6.15 -21.50
CA TYR A 495 29.79 -4.86 -22.16
C TYR A 495 29.27 -3.78 -21.19
N TYR A 496 28.25 -4.09 -20.38
CA TYR A 496 27.72 -3.16 -19.38
C TYR A 496 28.79 -2.73 -18.36
N GLY A 497 29.66 -3.65 -17.93
CA GLY A 497 30.77 -3.36 -17.03
C GLY A 497 31.84 -2.40 -17.59
N ILE A 498 31.86 -2.18 -18.92
CA ILE A 498 32.75 -1.20 -19.58
C ILE A 498 32.05 0.16 -19.72
N TYR A 499 30.75 0.15 -20.06
CA TYR A 499 30.04 1.37 -20.52
C TYR A 499 29.06 1.99 -19.53
N GLY A 500 28.67 1.28 -18.46
CA GLY A 500 27.61 1.70 -17.54
C GLY A 500 26.20 1.78 -18.17
N LYS A 501 26.06 1.41 -19.45
CA LYS A 501 24.81 1.44 -20.23
C LYS A 501 24.71 0.21 -21.14
N MET A 502 23.49 -0.30 -21.31
CA MET A 502 23.17 -1.33 -22.31
C MET A 502 22.81 -0.70 -23.65
N VAL A 503 23.03 -1.45 -24.73
CA VAL A 503 22.34 -1.23 -26.02
C VAL A 503 21.03 -2.03 -26.02
N THR A 504 19.99 -1.53 -26.68
CA THR A 504 18.65 -2.12 -26.69
C THR A 504 18.56 -3.44 -27.46
N THR A 505 17.50 -4.21 -27.18
CA THR A 505 17.24 -5.57 -27.71
C THR A 505 17.23 -5.69 -29.22
N SER A 506 16.85 -4.63 -29.92
CA SER A 506 16.64 -4.60 -31.38
C SER A 506 17.91 -4.76 -32.22
N GLU A 507 19.10 -4.54 -31.65
CA GLU A 507 20.33 -4.33 -32.43
C GLU A 507 21.48 -5.32 -32.14
N VAL A 508 21.28 -6.31 -31.26
CA VAL A 508 22.42 -7.07 -30.70
C VAL A 508 22.20 -8.58 -30.63
N SER A 509 22.70 -9.30 -31.63
CA SER A 509 22.98 -10.75 -31.56
C SER A 509 24.29 -11.02 -30.80
N ALA A 510 24.49 -12.24 -30.30
CA ALA A 510 25.75 -12.65 -29.65
C ALA A 510 26.99 -12.44 -30.55
N SER A 511 26.88 -12.64 -31.86
CA SER A 511 27.96 -12.38 -32.84
C SER A 511 28.27 -10.89 -32.99
N SER A 512 27.24 -10.03 -33.02
CA SER A 512 27.45 -8.57 -33.04
C SER A 512 27.99 -8.03 -31.71
N LEU A 513 27.65 -8.66 -30.58
CA LEU A 513 28.19 -8.31 -29.26
C LEU A 513 29.66 -8.73 -29.16
N LYS A 514 30.03 -9.89 -29.71
CA LYS A 514 31.43 -10.30 -29.89
C LYS A 514 32.20 -9.25 -30.71
N ALA A 515 31.70 -8.86 -31.89
CA ALA A 515 32.34 -7.84 -32.72
C ALA A 515 32.49 -6.49 -31.99
N LYS A 516 31.44 -6.05 -31.27
CA LYS A 516 31.47 -4.86 -30.42
C LYS A 516 32.49 -4.98 -29.28
N LEU A 517 32.72 -6.15 -28.69
CA LEU A 517 33.77 -6.35 -27.68
C LEU A 517 35.18 -6.32 -28.29
N SER A 518 35.38 -6.99 -29.43
CA SER A 518 36.68 -7.03 -30.13
C SER A 518 37.16 -5.63 -30.55
N ALA A 519 36.24 -4.74 -30.97
CA ALA A 519 36.54 -3.35 -31.32
C ALA A 519 37.15 -2.52 -30.18
N TYR A 520 37.06 -2.97 -28.92
CA TYR A 520 37.69 -2.34 -27.75
C TYR A 520 38.74 -3.25 -27.07
N GLY A 521 39.30 -4.20 -27.82
CA GLY A 521 40.32 -5.13 -27.33
C GLY A 521 39.83 -6.09 -26.23
N LYS A 522 38.51 -6.35 -26.15
CA LYS A 522 37.92 -7.27 -25.17
C LYS A 522 37.50 -8.58 -25.85
N ARG A 523 37.69 -9.68 -25.14
CA ARG A 523 37.31 -11.04 -25.55
C ARG A 523 35.87 -11.35 -25.13
N SER A 524 35.12 -12.04 -25.98
CA SER A 524 33.82 -12.63 -25.58
C SER A 524 34.01 -13.69 -24.50
N ILE A 525 32.94 -14.07 -23.78
CA ILE A 525 33.04 -15.03 -22.67
C ILE A 525 33.62 -16.38 -23.12
N GLN A 526 33.25 -16.87 -24.31
CA GLN A 526 33.81 -18.08 -24.94
C GLN A 526 35.32 -17.97 -25.21
N GLU A 527 35.84 -16.78 -25.52
CA GLU A 527 37.26 -16.53 -25.78
C GLU A 527 38.07 -16.33 -24.48
N GLN A 528 37.39 -16.15 -23.35
CA GLN A 528 37.99 -16.09 -22.02
C GLN A 528 38.01 -17.47 -21.33
N VAL A 529 36.86 -18.18 -21.28
CA VAL A 529 36.74 -19.47 -20.56
C VAL A 529 36.64 -20.71 -21.45
N GLY A 530 36.56 -20.58 -22.77
CA GLY A 530 36.34 -21.71 -23.67
C GLY A 530 34.90 -22.24 -23.60
N THR A 531 34.76 -23.57 -23.59
CA THR A 531 33.46 -24.23 -23.39
C THR A 531 33.02 -24.04 -21.95
N ILE A 532 31.93 -23.30 -21.72
CA ILE A 532 31.38 -23.10 -20.37
C ILE A 532 30.94 -24.46 -19.81
N THR A 533 31.41 -24.80 -18.61
CA THR A 533 31.05 -26.02 -17.89
C THR A 533 30.12 -25.74 -16.71
N ASP A 534 30.20 -24.55 -16.11
CA ASP A 534 29.41 -24.16 -14.95
C ASP A 534 29.23 -22.63 -14.84
N ILE A 535 28.14 -22.20 -14.23
CA ILE A 535 27.84 -20.79 -13.95
C ILE A 535 27.18 -20.71 -12.58
N LYS A 536 27.80 -19.97 -11.67
CA LYS A 536 27.36 -19.84 -10.28
C LYS A 536 27.26 -18.37 -9.86
N HIS A 537 26.33 -18.12 -8.97
CA HIS A 537 26.25 -16.88 -8.22
C HIS A 537 27.22 -16.94 -7.03
N VAL A 538 27.83 -15.82 -6.64
CA VAL A 538 28.61 -15.70 -5.41
C VAL A 538 28.14 -14.47 -4.65
N TYR A 539 27.81 -14.68 -3.37
CA TYR A 539 27.37 -13.60 -2.50
C TYR A 539 28.52 -12.67 -2.09
N ASP A 540 28.18 -11.48 -1.62
CA ASP A 540 29.10 -10.50 -1.05
C ASP A 540 30.12 -11.03 -0.04
N GLN A 541 29.69 -11.96 0.82
CA GLN A 541 30.50 -12.69 1.80
C GLN A 541 31.29 -13.89 1.23
N GLY A 542 31.40 -14.03 -0.10
CA GLY A 542 32.22 -15.06 -0.76
C GLY A 542 31.66 -16.49 -0.77
N GLY A 543 30.58 -16.77 -0.03
CA GLY A 543 29.94 -18.08 -0.01
C GLY A 543 28.96 -18.34 -1.16
N SER A 544 28.68 -19.61 -1.41
CA SER A 544 27.65 -20.10 -2.34
C SER A 544 26.30 -20.40 -1.66
N THR A 545 26.17 -20.11 -0.37
CA THR A 545 24.98 -20.42 0.46
C THR A 545 24.63 -19.26 1.38
N ILE A 546 23.32 -19.11 1.65
CA ILE A 546 22.78 -18.07 2.54
C ILE A 546 22.81 -18.57 3.99
N VAL A 547 24.00 -18.56 4.58
CA VAL A 547 24.22 -18.65 6.04
C VAL A 547 24.11 -17.23 6.61
N GLN A 548 23.15 -17.01 7.53
CA GLN A 548 22.76 -15.76 8.23
C GLN A 548 23.32 -14.37 7.80
N GLY A 549 22.41 -13.39 7.72
CA GLY A 549 22.73 -11.97 7.57
C GLY A 549 22.66 -11.45 6.13
N THR A 550 23.01 -10.17 5.96
CA THR A 550 22.93 -9.44 4.68
C THR A 550 23.69 -10.16 3.58
N LYS A 551 22.99 -10.49 2.48
CA LYS A 551 23.62 -10.92 1.22
C LYS A 551 22.95 -10.28 0.00
N TYR A 552 23.76 -9.96 -1.01
CA TYR A 552 23.35 -9.79 -2.40
C TYR A 552 24.34 -10.55 -3.32
N THR A 553 23.91 -10.81 -4.55
CA THR A 553 24.72 -11.49 -5.57
C THR A 553 25.76 -10.51 -6.10
N LYS A 554 26.93 -10.49 -5.46
CA LYS A 554 28.04 -9.60 -5.79
C LYS A 554 28.70 -9.98 -7.11
N TYR A 555 28.83 -11.28 -7.36
CA TYR A 555 29.43 -11.80 -8.59
C TYR A 555 28.62 -12.91 -9.26
N VAL A 556 28.81 -13.04 -10.57
CA VAL A 556 28.53 -14.26 -11.34
C VAL A 556 29.86 -14.82 -11.81
N VAL A 557 30.16 -16.05 -11.39
CA VAL A 557 31.38 -16.78 -11.72
C VAL A 557 31.05 -17.76 -12.84
N VAL A 558 31.77 -17.65 -13.95
CA VAL A 558 31.66 -18.50 -15.14
C VAL A 558 32.90 -19.37 -15.22
N THR A 559 32.74 -20.68 -15.23
CA THR A 559 33.83 -21.65 -15.36
C THR A 559 33.72 -22.35 -16.71
N GLY A 560 34.85 -22.59 -17.37
CA GLY A 560 34.92 -23.35 -18.62
C GLY A 560 36.27 -24.01 -18.86
N SER A 561 36.41 -24.68 -20.00
CA SER A 561 37.59 -25.48 -20.36
C SER A 561 38.93 -24.75 -20.46
N LYS A 562 38.94 -23.40 -20.41
CA LYS A 562 40.14 -22.56 -20.39
C LYS A 562 40.34 -21.76 -19.09
N GLY A 563 39.49 -21.97 -18.08
CA GLY A 563 39.57 -21.29 -16.78
C GLY A 563 38.28 -20.61 -16.37
N THR A 564 38.39 -19.60 -15.52
CA THR A 564 37.25 -18.99 -14.80
C THR A 564 37.25 -17.46 -14.94
N VAL A 565 36.07 -16.86 -15.11
CA VAL A 565 35.85 -15.41 -15.17
C VAL A 565 34.82 -14.98 -14.15
N THR A 566 35.09 -13.87 -13.46
CA THR A 566 34.20 -13.27 -12.46
C THR A 566 33.60 -11.98 -13.02
N LEU A 567 32.27 -11.93 -13.14
CA LEU A 567 31.50 -10.76 -13.59
C LEU A 567 30.75 -10.12 -12.43
N SER A 568 30.45 -8.82 -12.51
CA SER A 568 29.56 -8.14 -11.55
C SER A 568 28.14 -8.70 -11.61
N GLY A 569 27.56 -9.06 -10.46
CA GLY A 569 26.17 -9.53 -10.40
C GLY A 569 25.16 -8.46 -10.79
N THR A 570 25.43 -7.19 -10.50
CA THR A 570 24.61 -6.06 -11.01
C THR A 570 24.67 -5.96 -12.53
N ALA A 571 25.86 -6.13 -13.14
CA ALA A 571 26.00 -6.12 -14.59
C ALA A 571 25.27 -7.29 -15.26
N PHE A 572 25.32 -8.48 -14.64
CA PHE A 572 24.53 -9.63 -15.09
C PHE A 572 23.03 -9.39 -14.97
N LYS A 573 22.53 -8.88 -13.83
CA LYS A 573 21.11 -8.50 -13.65
C LYS A 573 20.62 -7.54 -14.74
N VAL A 574 21.38 -6.48 -15.00
CA VAL A 574 21.02 -5.48 -16.02
C VAL A 574 21.04 -6.08 -17.42
N SER A 575 22.05 -6.87 -17.75
CA SER A 575 22.11 -7.59 -19.03
C SER A 575 20.94 -8.55 -19.21
N TYR A 576 20.62 -9.35 -18.19
CA TYR A 576 19.49 -10.30 -18.20
C TYR A 576 18.17 -9.58 -18.42
N ASN A 577 17.85 -8.56 -17.60
CA ASN A 577 16.57 -7.86 -17.66
C ASN A 577 16.36 -7.07 -18.95
N VAL A 578 17.43 -6.66 -19.64
CA VAL A 578 17.33 -6.07 -20.98
C VAL A 578 17.13 -7.15 -22.03
N ARG A 579 17.71 -8.34 -21.89
CA ARG A 579 17.86 -9.32 -22.99
C ARG A 579 16.95 -10.56 -22.92
N ALA A 580 16.31 -10.82 -21.79
CA ALA A 580 15.36 -11.93 -21.63
C ALA A 580 14.05 -11.65 -22.39
N PRO A 581 13.40 -12.67 -23.00
CA PRO A 581 12.13 -12.50 -23.69
C PRO A 581 10.96 -12.44 -22.69
N TYR A 582 9.88 -11.71 -23.05
CA TYR A 582 8.66 -11.53 -22.24
C TYR A 582 8.92 -10.87 -20.86
N TYR A 583 8.01 -11.05 -19.90
CA TYR A 583 8.06 -10.45 -18.55
C TYR A 583 9.10 -11.07 -17.60
N ASN A 584 10.15 -11.70 -18.16
CA ASN A 584 11.14 -12.46 -17.41
C ASN A 584 12.25 -11.55 -16.91
N ALA A 585 12.21 -11.18 -15.63
CA ALA A 585 13.16 -10.27 -15.01
C ALA A 585 13.66 -10.77 -13.64
N VAL A 586 14.94 -10.52 -13.38
CA VAL A 586 15.55 -10.61 -12.05
C VAL A 586 15.24 -9.30 -11.32
N TYR A 587 14.33 -9.32 -10.35
CA TYR A 587 13.76 -8.08 -9.78
C TYR A 587 14.70 -7.35 -8.81
N SER A 588 15.56 -8.06 -8.07
CA SER A 588 16.50 -7.48 -7.10
C SER A 588 17.97 -7.83 -7.39
N THR A 589 18.91 -7.41 -6.54
CA THR A 589 20.32 -7.87 -6.57
C THR A 589 20.54 -9.17 -5.79
N LEU A 590 19.53 -9.76 -5.15
CA LEU A 590 19.57 -11.07 -4.51
C LEU A 590 18.92 -12.10 -5.42
N TYR A 591 19.77 -12.84 -6.14
CA TYR A 591 19.31 -13.85 -7.08
C TYR A 591 20.30 -15.03 -7.20
N ASP A 592 19.75 -16.22 -7.38
CA ASP A 592 20.47 -17.47 -7.34
C ASP A 592 20.51 -18.04 -8.76
N ILE A 593 21.70 -18.32 -9.28
CA ILE A 593 21.90 -19.09 -10.51
C ILE A 593 22.17 -20.55 -10.13
N LYS A 594 21.41 -21.48 -10.70
CA LYS A 594 21.53 -22.93 -10.49
C LYS A 594 21.57 -23.65 -11.84
N LYS A 595 22.56 -24.51 -12.06
CA LYS A 595 22.64 -25.37 -13.25
C LYS A 595 21.55 -26.46 -13.19
N ILE A 596 20.81 -26.67 -14.28
CA ILE A 596 19.82 -27.75 -14.42
C ILE A 596 20.48 -28.95 -15.12
N ASN A 597 21.07 -28.70 -16.29
CA ASN A 597 21.83 -29.65 -17.08
C ASN A 597 22.98 -28.91 -17.80
N ASN A 598 23.68 -29.54 -18.74
CA ASN A 598 24.82 -28.89 -19.41
C ASN A 598 24.45 -27.68 -20.28
N ASP A 599 23.19 -27.59 -20.69
CA ASP A 599 22.71 -26.56 -21.63
C ASP A 599 21.73 -25.56 -21.02
N ASN A 600 21.27 -25.75 -19.77
CA ASN A 600 20.20 -24.96 -19.18
C ASN A 600 20.46 -24.58 -17.71
N TRP A 601 20.09 -23.35 -17.35
CA TRP A 601 20.18 -22.80 -16.00
C TRP A 601 18.83 -22.26 -15.49
N GLU A 602 18.63 -22.38 -14.18
CA GLU A 602 17.51 -21.83 -13.44
C GLU A 602 17.95 -20.54 -12.74
N LEU A 603 17.11 -19.51 -12.79
CA LEU A 603 17.32 -18.24 -12.09
C LEU A 603 16.18 -18.02 -11.08
N TRP A 604 16.56 -17.68 -9.85
CA TRP A 604 15.66 -17.40 -8.73
C TRP A 604 15.93 -15.99 -8.24
N THR A 605 14.91 -15.15 -8.00
CA THR A 605 15.09 -13.77 -7.49
C THR A 605 14.26 -13.57 -6.23
N ARG A 606 14.80 -12.84 -5.25
CA ARG A 606 14.17 -12.62 -3.94
C ARG A 606 14.06 -11.12 -3.65
N GLY A 607 12.89 -10.64 -3.24
CA GLY A 607 12.62 -9.20 -3.14
C GLY A 607 12.43 -8.50 -4.49
N PHE A 608 11.98 -7.25 -4.44
CA PHE A 608 11.62 -6.42 -5.60
C PHE A 608 12.10 -4.98 -5.39
N GLY A 609 12.96 -4.50 -6.31
CA GLY A 609 13.59 -3.18 -6.23
C GLY A 609 15.02 -3.23 -5.68
N HIS A 610 15.49 -2.13 -5.11
CA HIS A 610 16.88 -1.98 -4.66
C HIS A 610 17.18 -2.57 -3.28
N ARG A 611 16.17 -2.94 -2.48
CA ARG A 611 16.29 -3.50 -1.11
C ARG A 611 16.93 -2.58 -0.05
N VAL A 612 17.51 -1.44 -0.43
CA VAL A 612 18.01 -0.39 0.47
C VAL A 612 16.85 0.28 1.24
N GLY A 613 17.06 0.52 2.54
CA GLY A 613 16.12 1.25 3.40
C GLY A 613 14.83 0.47 3.69
N MET A 614 13.68 1.12 3.51
CA MET A 614 12.38 0.51 3.82
C MET A 614 11.96 -0.56 2.79
N GLY A 615 11.54 -1.73 3.28
CA GLY A 615 10.70 -2.67 2.52
C GLY A 615 9.22 -2.35 2.72
N GLN A 616 8.49 -2.00 1.66
CA GLN A 616 7.08 -1.58 1.76
C GLN A 616 6.18 -2.72 2.28
N TYR A 617 6.34 -3.94 1.77
CA TYR A 617 5.58 -5.12 2.26
C TYR A 617 5.93 -5.52 3.69
N GLY A 618 7.13 -5.19 4.17
CA GLY A 618 7.51 -5.34 5.58
C GLY A 618 6.87 -4.28 6.47
N ALA A 619 6.91 -3.00 6.08
CA ALA A 619 6.20 -1.92 6.76
C ALA A 619 4.69 -2.19 6.85
N LYS A 620 4.09 -2.75 5.78
CA LYS A 620 2.71 -3.24 5.76
C LYS A 620 2.46 -4.34 6.79
N GLY A 621 3.33 -5.35 6.89
CA GLY A 621 3.18 -6.43 7.87
C GLY A 621 3.39 -5.97 9.31
N ARG A 622 4.33 -5.03 9.54
CA ARG A 622 4.54 -4.37 10.84
C ARG A 622 3.33 -3.56 11.31
N ALA A 623 2.75 -2.74 10.43
CA ALA A 623 1.50 -2.05 10.72
C ALA A 623 0.30 -3.01 10.82
N GLY A 624 0.37 -4.14 10.09
CA GLY A 624 -0.53 -5.28 10.25
C GLY A 624 -0.46 -5.85 11.67
N ILE A 625 0.75 -6.00 12.22
CA ILE A 625 0.97 -6.38 13.61
C ILE A 625 0.92 -5.20 14.61
N GLY A 626 0.43 -4.03 14.20
CA GLY A 626 0.15 -2.89 15.10
C GLY A 626 1.36 -2.08 15.57
N GLN A 627 2.57 -2.30 15.04
CA GLN A 627 3.69 -1.37 15.26
C GLN A 627 3.33 0.02 14.69
N ASP A 628 3.65 1.09 15.42
CA ASP A 628 3.36 2.46 14.99
C ASP A 628 4.34 2.96 13.92
N TYR A 629 3.97 4.03 13.21
CA TYR A 629 4.78 4.54 12.10
C TYR A 629 6.18 5.03 12.53
N VAL A 630 6.37 5.56 13.75
CA VAL A 630 7.67 6.01 14.26
C VAL A 630 8.57 4.82 14.57
N PHE A 631 8.02 3.77 15.20
CA PHE A 631 8.76 2.52 15.42
C PHE A 631 9.22 1.89 14.10
N ILE A 632 8.31 1.80 13.11
CA ILE A 632 8.62 1.21 11.80
C ILE A 632 9.66 2.05 11.05
N LEU A 633 9.58 3.38 11.10
CA LEU A 633 10.59 4.26 10.53
C LEU A 633 11.96 4.07 11.20
N LYS A 634 12.03 4.07 12.54
CA LYS A 634 13.27 3.83 13.30
C LYS A 634 13.86 2.44 13.07
N TYR A 635 13.04 1.46 12.66
CA TYR A 635 13.51 0.13 12.28
C TYR A 635 14.34 0.16 10.98
N TYR A 636 13.79 0.76 9.91
CA TYR A 636 14.43 0.79 8.59
C TYR A 636 15.49 1.88 8.43
N TYR A 637 15.36 2.97 9.18
CA TYR A 637 16.27 4.12 9.14
C TYR A 637 16.95 4.25 10.51
N ASN A 638 18.04 3.51 10.67
CA ASN A 638 18.69 3.26 11.93
C ASN A 638 19.28 4.54 12.56
N ASN A 639 19.00 4.79 13.84
CA ASN A 639 19.37 6.04 14.55
C ASN A 639 18.83 7.33 13.88
N ALA A 640 17.85 7.25 12.97
CA ALA A 640 17.14 8.42 12.47
C ALA A 640 15.97 8.78 13.41
N ASN A 641 15.70 10.06 13.57
CA ASN A 641 14.56 10.56 14.34
C ASN A 641 13.46 11.07 13.40
N VAL A 642 12.20 10.98 13.83
CA VAL A 642 11.09 11.66 13.17
C VAL A 642 10.99 13.06 13.77
N VAL A 643 11.06 14.09 12.93
CA VAL A 643 11.06 15.50 13.35
C VAL A 643 10.10 16.32 12.48
N GLN A 644 9.58 17.42 13.03
CA GLN A 644 8.81 18.39 12.27
C GLN A 644 9.75 19.31 11.47
N TYR A 645 9.57 19.39 10.16
CA TYR A 645 10.39 20.24 9.28
C TYR A 645 9.52 20.92 8.22
N ASN A 646 9.78 22.22 8.00
CA ASN A 646 9.18 22.98 6.92
C ASN A 646 10.30 23.53 6.02
N ILE A 647 10.23 23.23 4.72
CA ILE A 647 11.21 23.69 3.71
C ILE A 647 10.93 25.11 3.20
N GLY A 648 9.82 25.74 3.61
CA GLY A 648 9.50 27.15 3.34
C GLY A 648 9.14 27.48 1.88
N ARG A 649 9.06 26.48 0.99
CA ARG A 649 8.70 26.66 -0.42
C ARG A 649 7.91 25.47 -0.98
N ASN A 650 7.24 25.70 -2.11
CA ASN A 650 6.65 24.64 -2.93
C ASN A 650 7.70 23.68 -3.48
N VAL A 651 7.26 22.44 -3.75
CA VAL A 651 7.99 21.45 -4.55
C VAL A 651 7.60 21.59 -6.03
N ARG A 652 8.57 21.42 -6.93
CA ARG A 652 8.41 21.50 -8.38
C ARG A 652 8.64 20.12 -9.00
N VAL A 653 7.60 19.52 -9.58
CA VAL A 653 7.64 18.15 -10.14
C VAL A 653 7.49 18.21 -11.66
N ALA A 654 8.51 17.79 -12.40
CA ALA A 654 8.42 17.66 -13.86
C ALA A 654 7.50 16.49 -14.25
N LEU A 655 6.47 16.79 -15.05
CA LEU A 655 5.47 15.83 -15.47
C LEU A 655 5.90 15.13 -16.78
N THR A 656 6.80 14.17 -16.66
CA THR A 656 7.38 13.44 -17.80
C THR A 656 6.33 12.59 -18.54
N LYS A 657 5.32 12.08 -17.83
CA LYS A 657 4.24 11.23 -18.38
C LYS A 657 3.26 11.98 -19.30
N VAL A 658 3.33 13.31 -19.37
CA VAL A 658 2.44 14.14 -20.20
C VAL A 658 2.65 13.84 -21.69
N GLY A 659 3.90 13.59 -22.11
CA GLY A 659 4.30 13.05 -23.41
C GLY A 659 3.93 13.84 -24.68
N SER A 660 3.23 14.97 -24.56
CA SER A 660 2.67 15.72 -25.68
C SER A 660 3.15 17.17 -25.73
N ARG A 661 3.43 17.65 -26.94
CA ARG A 661 3.70 19.08 -27.23
C ARG A 661 2.44 19.94 -27.22
N VAL A 662 1.26 19.33 -27.29
CA VAL A 662 -0.07 19.96 -27.21
C VAL A 662 -0.78 19.45 -25.97
N MET A 663 -1.12 20.34 -25.06
CA MET A 663 -1.78 20.02 -23.78
C MET A 663 -3.03 20.86 -23.61
N LYS A 664 -4.04 20.33 -22.92
CA LYS A 664 -5.28 21.04 -22.57
C LYS A 664 -5.42 21.10 -21.06
N VAL A 665 -5.58 22.29 -20.49
CA VAL A 665 -5.85 22.54 -19.07
C VAL A 665 -7.32 22.97 -18.92
N THR A 666 -7.99 22.43 -17.91
CA THR A 666 -9.35 22.80 -17.48
C THR A 666 -9.43 22.79 -15.95
N ALA A 667 -10.42 23.45 -15.36
CA ALA A 667 -10.69 23.39 -13.92
C ALA A 667 -12.18 23.55 -13.63
N LYS A 668 -12.64 23.11 -12.45
CA LYS A 668 -14.04 23.26 -11.99
C LYS A 668 -14.34 24.64 -11.38
N SER A 669 -13.35 25.53 -11.30
CA SER A 669 -13.46 26.91 -10.81
C SER A 669 -12.79 27.87 -11.80
N GLU A 670 -12.85 29.18 -11.53
CA GLU A 670 -12.18 30.20 -12.34
C GLU A 670 -10.69 29.84 -12.54
N ILE A 671 -10.21 29.94 -13.78
CA ILE A 671 -8.81 29.67 -14.15
C ILE A 671 -8.09 31.01 -14.33
N SER A 672 -6.92 31.14 -13.73
CA SER A 672 -6.01 32.28 -13.93
C SER A 672 -4.77 31.83 -14.72
N ILE A 673 -4.40 32.62 -15.73
CA ILE A 673 -3.26 32.40 -16.62
C ILE A 673 -2.28 33.55 -16.43
N TYR A 674 -1.02 33.20 -16.13
CA TYR A 674 0.09 34.13 -15.96
C TYR A 674 1.17 33.88 -17.01
N ASP A 675 1.92 34.92 -17.35
CA ASP A 675 3.13 34.83 -18.18
C ASP A 675 4.21 35.72 -17.57
N GLY A 676 5.36 35.14 -17.24
CA GLY A 676 6.46 35.84 -16.54
C GLY A 676 6.11 36.30 -15.12
N GLY A 677 5.03 35.79 -14.53
CA GLY A 677 4.49 36.24 -13.22
C GLY A 677 3.36 37.26 -13.33
N THR A 678 3.18 37.91 -14.47
CA THR A 678 2.05 38.84 -14.71
C THR A 678 0.78 38.06 -15.03
N LEU A 679 -0.34 38.36 -14.36
CA LEU A 679 -1.65 37.82 -14.70
C LEU A 679 -2.08 38.37 -16.08
N ILE A 680 -2.21 37.51 -17.08
CA ILE A 680 -2.59 37.90 -18.45
C ILE A 680 -4.06 37.59 -18.77
N LYS A 681 -4.69 36.64 -18.08
CA LYS A 681 -6.12 36.33 -18.28
C LYS A 681 -6.75 35.63 -17.09
N LYS A 682 -8.01 35.95 -16.81
CA LYS A 682 -8.95 35.11 -16.05
C LYS A 682 -10.03 34.57 -16.98
N VAL A 683 -10.50 33.35 -16.75
CA VAL A 683 -11.61 32.73 -17.50
C VAL A 683 -12.54 31.90 -16.59
N PRO A 684 -13.82 31.73 -16.97
CA PRO A 684 -14.77 30.90 -16.21
C PRO A 684 -14.36 29.44 -16.08
N ALA A 685 -14.98 28.75 -15.11
CA ALA A 685 -14.86 27.31 -14.94
C ALA A 685 -15.16 26.53 -16.22
N ASN A 686 -14.50 25.38 -16.38
CA ASN A 686 -14.56 24.47 -17.52
C ASN A 686 -14.08 25.02 -18.87
N THR A 687 -13.61 26.28 -18.94
CA THR A 687 -12.96 26.82 -20.15
C THR A 687 -11.70 26.01 -20.48
N GLU A 688 -11.56 25.57 -21.74
CA GLU A 688 -10.34 24.91 -22.18
C GLU A 688 -9.22 25.93 -22.46
N ILE A 689 -8.08 25.73 -21.79
CA ILE A 689 -6.82 26.42 -22.06
C ILE A 689 -5.89 25.44 -22.77
N ARG A 690 -5.66 25.63 -24.07
CA ARG A 690 -4.75 24.78 -24.85
C ARG A 690 -3.36 25.44 -24.94
N ILE A 691 -2.34 24.69 -24.55
CA ILE A 691 -0.93 25.09 -24.54
C ILE A 691 -0.20 24.27 -25.59
N GLU A 692 0.45 24.92 -26.56
CA GLU A 692 1.17 24.26 -27.64
C GLU A 692 2.62 24.75 -27.74
N TYR A 693 3.58 23.82 -27.72
CA TYR A 693 4.99 24.10 -27.97
C TYR A 693 5.30 24.02 -29.47
N ASN A 694 5.51 25.17 -30.10
CA ASN A 694 5.98 25.28 -31.49
C ASN A 694 7.50 25.06 -31.61
#